data_AF-A0A837J8G2-F1
#
_entry.id   AF-A0A837J8G2-F1
#
_cell.length_a   1.000
_cell.length_b   1.000
_cell.length_c   1.000
_cell.angle_alpha   90.00
_cell.angle_beta   90.00
_cell.angle_gamma   90.00
#
_symmetry.space_group_name_H-M   'P 1'
#
loop_
_entity.id
_entity.type
_entity.pdbx_description
1 polymer ?
#
loop_
_entity_poly.entity_id
_entity_poly.type
_entity_poly.pdbx_seq_one_letter_code
_entity_poly.pdbx_strand_id
1 'polypeptide(L)'
;MILRALFFIFILNINLFSCGYWIDPYEKEFIFLDDRNSPLANYSNLDEAAVYNTIIYEYERKNKEANLKEWQEELKNRYSIENIEDFIYKRKNLNLLRDNEISEYIKFIEKQESCVTYDYYKPVPTGCEGYIDEALNNIDKTTSQYLKLRYFYLAFRLAHFKQQEPLKIYEKYKYLLQNDTKTIVKDWIQGIYAGALIKNNETVKGVYEFSKLLDESKINSHLSYYNFFHIKTNEQWNELLAKAQNNEEKTKFYALRSLKPESNILEELENIKKVDVNSKWLDFVLFRELLNYQLFFNQNEETVVELPKKYIEFLKTIKRDDMYLVNLSLAYFSTFQKNYAEASKYSKELLEKYPDSHEAQTLAYILYLEKLEKIDIKTENEIYTKMTELTKKDHTSESIHDYTFVILEKLYKKQNDKFNAFLSKYINYLDMSAFDLELMEKFEIFMKSTPDSKLKEYMQKSFSKQAKNDSYATKTRLLINNLKFQEALETNTPFLNEKIEFNPFNTFIKGNNRTGKQDVLTIKEFLTKMIVIKTELEKNPKSVMDNYLFANALYNLSYFGNSDRITTVYRSNYSIGSPLLQKEKLEKAIKHYNIALENSKDKEFQAKLTYMISKAYLALADLSNEKDRWKYYGESKYNYGTIYETFLQKNGAKYFDTLKQDFGNTKYYQELIQQCGDFKIYQKGKQ
;
A
#
# COMPACT_ATOMS: atom_id res chain seq x y z
N MET A 1 20.67 33.55 3.01
CA MET A 1 21.01 32.10 2.93
C MET A 1 20.16 31.21 3.84
N ILE A 2 19.25 31.76 4.66
CA ILE A 2 18.36 31.00 5.55
C ILE A 2 16.95 30.77 4.91
N LEU A 3 16.59 31.52 3.86
CA LEU A 3 15.30 31.37 3.16
C LEU A 3 15.23 30.24 2.11
N ARG A 4 16.36 29.62 1.73
CA ARG A 4 16.37 28.48 0.78
C ARG A 4 16.23 27.11 1.44
N ALA A 5 16.42 27.01 2.76
CA ALA A 5 16.21 25.78 3.53
C ALA A 5 14.73 25.51 3.85
N LEU A 6 13.90 26.56 3.90
CA LEU A 6 12.45 26.44 4.18
C LEU A 6 11.63 25.95 2.97
N PHE A 7 12.13 26.10 1.74
CA PHE A 7 11.45 25.61 0.54
C PHE A 7 11.74 24.13 0.22
N PHE A 8 12.83 23.57 0.76
CA PHE A 8 13.17 22.15 0.57
C PHE A 8 12.42 21.21 1.54
N ILE A 9 11.88 21.74 2.65
CA ILE A 9 11.04 20.97 3.59
C ILE A 9 9.58 20.87 3.10
N PHE A 10 9.18 21.71 2.14
CA PHE A 10 7.83 21.68 1.56
C PHE A 10 7.70 20.80 0.29
N ILE A 11 8.80 20.34 -0.29
CA ILE A 11 8.79 19.47 -1.50
C ILE A 11 8.91 17.97 -1.13
N LEU A 12 9.17 17.64 0.13
CA LEU A 12 9.19 16.25 0.64
C LEU A 12 7.93 15.83 1.42
N ASN A 13 6.87 16.64 1.43
CA ASN A 13 5.63 16.35 2.16
C ASN A 13 4.35 16.40 1.31
N ILE A 14 4.43 16.34 -0.02
CA ILE A 14 3.24 16.35 -0.91
C ILE A 14 2.84 14.92 -1.38
N ASN A 15 3.49 13.86 -0.89
CA ASN A 15 2.98 12.49 -1.05
C ASN A 15 2.06 12.04 0.10
N LEU A 16 1.53 12.98 0.91
CA LEU A 16 0.59 12.69 1.99
C LEU A 16 -0.79 13.29 1.71
N PHE A 17 -1.30 13.10 0.50
CA PHE A 17 -2.74 12.90 0.36
C PHE A 17 -3.00 11.41 0.57
N SER A 18 -3.11 11.00 1.83
CA SER A 18 -3.77 9.74 2.15
C SER A 18 -5.25 9.90 1.79
N CYS A 19 -5.59 9.64 0.53
CA CYS A 19 -6.78 8.86 0.24
C CYS A 19 -6.78 7.68 1.22
N GLY A 20 -7.94 7.33 1.79
CA GLY A 20 -8.03 6.22 2.74
C GLY A 20 -7.26 5.00 2.20
N TYR A 21 -6.65 4.23 3.10
CA TYR A 21 -5.91 3.01 2.78
C TYR A 21 -6.86 2.02 2.09
N TRP A 22 -7.06 2.19 0.79
CA TRP A 22 -7.80 1.29 -0.06
C TRP A 22 -6.76 0.38 -0.68
N ILE A 23 -6.65 -0.82 -0.12
CA ILE A 23 -5.83 -1.87 -0.69
C ILE A 23 -6.58 -2.34 -1.91
N ASP A 24 -6.02 -2.13 -3.10
CA ASP A 24 -6.60 -2.70 -4.30
C ASP A 24 -6.57 -4.23 -4.17
N PRO A 25 -7.71 -4.95 -4.20
CA PRO A 25 -7.72 -6.40 -4.08
C PRO A 25 -6.98 -7.10 -5.24
N TYR A 26 -6.61 -6.38 -6.29
CA TYR A 26 -5.84 -6.87 -7.44
C TYR A 26 -4.37 -6.41 -7.43
N GLU A 27 -3.91 -5.75 -6.37
CA GLU A 27 -2.48 -5.55 -6.12
C GLU A 27 -1.86 -6.84 -5.55
N LYS A 28 -0.73 -7.28 -6.08
CA LYS A 28 -0.07 -8.54 -5.68
C LYS A 28 0.74 -8.30 -4.41
N GLU A 29 0.31 -8.91 -3.30
CA GLU A 29 0.96 -8.77 -2.00
C GLU A 29 2.32 -9.51 -1.96
N PHE A 30 2.40 -10.66 -2.64
CA PHE A 30 3.61 -11.47 -2.71
C PHE A 30 3.95 -11.85 -4.15
N ILE A 31 5.19 -11.61 -4.55
CA ILE A 31 5.71 -11.99 -5.87
C ILE A 31 6.94 -12.88 -5.67
N PHE A 32 6.85 -14.13 -6.11
CA PHE A 32 7.93 -15.11 -5.98
C PHE A 32 8.69 -15.37 -7.28
N LEU A 33 8.38 -14.61 -8.32
CA LEU A 33 9.00 -14.73 -9.63
C LEU A 33 10.16 -13.74 -9.74
N ASP A 34 11.22 -14.14 -10.43
CA ASP A 34 12.34 -13.26 -10.76
C ASP A 34 11.96 -12.29 -11.88
N ASP A 35 12.50 -11.07 -11.84
CA ASP A 35 12.33 -10.11 -12.91
C ASP A 35 12.79 -10.67 -14.27
N ARG A 36 11.97 -10.48 -15.30
CA ARG A 36 12.35 -10.78 -16.68
C ARG A 36 12.94 -9.56 -17.34
N ASN A 37 14.03 -9.75 -18.07
CA ASN A 37 14.60 -8.72 -18.93
C ASN A 37 13.79 -8.64 -20.22
N SER A 38 12.52 -8.23 -20.16
CA SER A 38 11.68 -8.00 -21.36
C SER A 38 10.80 -6.78 -21.12
N PRO A 39 10.67 -5.86 -22.09
CA PRO A 39 9.81 -4.70 -21.93
C PRO A 39 8.41 -5.09 -21.52
N LEU A 40 7.85 -4.34 -20.59
CA LEU A 40 6.48 -4.53 -20.09
C LEU A 40 6.27 -5.82 -19.28
N ALA A 41 7.19 -6.79 -19.23
CA ALA A 41 6.93 -8.11 -18.67
C ALA A 41 6.58 -8.09 -17.18
N ASN A 42 7.31 -7.30 -16.37
CA ASN A 42 7.19 -7.33 -14.91
C ASN A 42 6.10 -6.40 -14.36
N TYR A 43 5.47 -5.58 -15.21
CA TYR A 43 4.39 -4.71 -14.77
C TYR A 43 3.08 -5.46 -14.63
N SER A 44 2.24 -5.02 -13.69
CA SER A 44 0.87 -5.48 -13.53
C SER A 44 -0.02 -4.94 -14.68
N ASN A 45 -1.25 -4.55 -14.37
CA ASN A 45 -2.23 -4.04 -15.33
C ASN A 45 -1.72 -2.74 -15.98
N LEU A 46 -1.38 -2.82 -17.27
CA LEU A 46 -0.74 -1.71 -17.99
C LEU A 46 -1.67 -0.50 -18.21
N ASP A 47 -2.97 -0.67 -18.01
CA ASP A 47 -3.99 0.38 -18.17
C ASP A 47 -4.24 1.18 -16.88
N GLU A 48 -3.69 0.75 -15.74
CA GLU A 48 -3.75 1.53 -14.52
C GLU A 48 -2.89 2.79 -14.63
N ALA A 49 -3.47 3.93 -14.23
CA ALA A 49 -2.78 5.21 -14.28
C ALA A 49 -1.47 5.20 -13.47
N ALA A 50 -1.44 4.49 -12.33
CA ALA A 50 -0.23 4.33 -11.53
C ALA A 50 0.87 3.58 -12.28
N VAL A 51 0.53 2.48 -12.94
CA VAL A 51 1.47 1.67 -13.74
C VAL A 51 1.97 2.46 -14.96
N TYR A 52 1.08 3.15 -15.67
CA TYR A 52 1.43 4.06 -16.75
C TYR A 52 2.45 5.11 -16.28
N ASN A 53 2.18 5.78 -15.17
CA ASN A 53 3.07 6.82 -14.64
C ASN A 53 4.44 6.26 -14.27
N THR A 54 4.50 5.07 -13.68
CA THR A 54 5.77 4.36 -13.38
C THR A 54 6.56 4.07 -14.66
N ILE A 55 5.91 3.52 -15.68
CA ILE A 55 6.54 3.22 -16.98
C ILE A 55 7.07 4.50 -17.63
N ILE A 56 6.30 5.58 -17.64
CA ILE A 56 6.73 6.86 -18.22
C ILE A 56 7.88 7.47 -17.43
N TYR A 57 7.83 7.46 -16.10
CA TYR A 57 8.92 7.95 -15.27
C TYR A 57 10.23 7.18 -15.50
N GLU A 58 10.15 5.85 -15.55
CA GLU A 58 11.29 5.00 -15.87
C GLU A 58 11.84 5.27 -17.26
N TYR A 59 10.96 5.41 -18.25
CA TYR A 59 11.33 5.78 -19.60
C TYR A 59 12.09 7.12 -19.61
N GLU A 60 11.54 8.17 -18.99
CA GLU A 60 12.18 9.49 -18.94
C GLU A 60 13.57 9.44 -18.33
N ARG A 61 13.73 8.70 -17.22
CA ARG A 61 15.01 8.48 -16.56
C ARG A 61 16.00 7.73 -17.46
N LYS A 62 15.62 6.55 -17.96
CA LYS A 62 16.46 5.71 -18.84
C LYS A 62 16.84 6.47 -20.12
N ASN A 63 15.89 7.20 -20.70
CA ASN A 63 16.09 7.99 -21.91
C ASN A 63 17.08 9.13 -21.71
N LYS A 64 16.98 9.85 -20.57
CA LYS A 64 17.94 10.89 -20.21
C LYS A 64 19.33 10.31 -20.00
N GLU A 65 19.44 9.21 -19.25
CA GLU A 65 20.72 8.53 -19.01
C GLU A 65 21.39 8.07 -20.31
N ALA A 66 20.63 7.44 -21.21
CA ALA A 66 21.11 7.01 -22.51
C ALA A 66 21.53 8.20 -23.39
N ASN A 67 20.73 9.27 -23.42
CA ASN A 67 21.05 10.47 -24.20
C ASN A 67 22.34 11.14 -23.70
N LEU A 68 22.54 11.23 -22.38
CA LEU A 68 23.75 11.79 -21.77
C LEU A 68 24.99 10.96 -22.13
N LYS A 69 24.88 9.63 -22.17
CA LYS A 69 25.95 8.74 -22.61
C LYS A 69 26.32 8.97 -24.08
N GLU A 70 25.33 9.03 -24.98
CA GLU A 70 25.59 9.33 -26.41
C GLU A 70 26.25 10.70 -26.60
N TRP A 71 25.82 11.72 -25.85
CA TRP A 71 26.49 13.03 -25.86
C TRP A 71 27.91 12.98 -25.32
N GLN A 72 28.17 12.15 -24.32
CA GLN A 72 29.52 11.99 -23.76
C GLN A 72 30.47 11.37 -24.79
N GLU A 73 30.00 10.38 -25.54
CA GLU A 73 30.73 9.76 -26.64
C GLU A 73 30.99 10.77 -27.78
N GLU A 74 29.96 11.51 -28.23
CA GLU A 74 30.10 12.53 -29.28
C GLU A 74 31.10 13.63 -28.88
N LEU A 75 31.08 14.04 -27.62
CA LEU A 75 32.02 15.01 -27.06
C LEU A 75 33.38 14.40 -26.69
N LYS A 76 33.66 13.18 -27.14
CA LYS A 76 34.93 12.46 -26.99
C LYS A 76 35.39 12.34 -25.53
N ASN A 77 34.43 12.13 -24.62
CA ASN A 77 34.65 12.01 -23.17
C ASN A 77 35.37 13.23 -22.54
N ARG A 78 35.32 14.41 -23.19
CA ARG A 78 35.97 15.63 -22.69
C ARG A 78 35.28 16.21 -21.44
N TYR A 79 34.01 15.91 -21.26
CA TYR A 79 33.17 16.45 -20.19
C TYR A 79 32.57 15.30 -19.36
N SER A 80 32.39 15.54 -18.06
CA SER A 80 31.62 14.65 -17.19
C SER A 80 30.14 14.64 -17.58
N ILE A 81 29.42 13.59 -17.19
CA ILE A 81 27.95 13.50 -17.38
C ILE A 81 27.24 14.72 -16.77
N GLU A 82 27.69 15.18 -15.59
CA GLU A 82 27.14 16.38 -14.93
C GLU A 82 27.31 17.64 -15.78
N ASN A 83 28.49 17.85 -16.38
CA ASN A 83 28.73 18.98 -17.28
C ASN A 83 27.81 18.90 -18.52
N ILE A 84 27.66 17.71 -19.10
CA ILE A 84 26.80 17.50 -20.26
C ILE A 84 25.34 17.73 -19.89
N GLU A 85 24.89 17.29 -18.73
CA GLU A 85 23.54 17.57 -18.23
C GLU A 85 23.31 19.08 -18.06
N ASP A 86 24.30 19.80 -17.52
CA ASP A 86 24.25 21.25 -17.41
C ASP A 86 24.10 21.91 -18.80
N PHE A 87 24.83 21.45 -19.82
CA PHE A 87 24.71 21.97 -21.19
C PHE A 87 23.35 21.64 -21.85
N ILE A 88 22.96 20.36 -21.81
CA ILE A 88 21.87 19.79 -22.62
C ILE A 88 20.49 19.86 -21.93
N TYR A 89 20.42 19.89 -20.61
CA TYR A 89 19.14 19.92 -19.89
C TYR A 89 18.95 21.18 -19.05
N LYS A 90 20.03 21.79 -18.54
CA LYS A 90 19.93 22.98 -17.68
C LYS A 90 20.31 24.30 -18.37
N ARG A 91 20.86 24.24 -19.59
CA ARG A 91 21.36 25.39 -20.38
C ARG A 91 22.38 26.25 -19.61
N LYS A 92 23.19 25.63 -18.75
CA LYS A 92 24.22 26.29 -17.94
C LYS A 92 25.61 26.04 -18.51
N ASN A 93 26.57 26.90 -18.17
CA ASN A 93 28.00 26.70 -18.45
C ASN A 93 28.33 26.49 -19.95
N LEU A 94 27.49 26.97 -20.87
CA LEU A 94 27.65 26.77 -22.32
C LEU A 94 28.95 27.39 -22.88
N ASN A 95 29.54 28.35 -22.18
CA ASN A 95 30.85 28.92 -22.48
C ASN A 95 32.00 27.90 -22.37
N LEU A 96 31.80 26.78 -21.66
CA LEU A 96 32.77 25.68 -21.56
C LEU A 96 32.72 24.76 -22.78
N LEU A 97 31.63 24.79 -23.55
CA LEU A 97 31.45 23.99 -24.76
C LEU A 97 32.23 24.62 -25.91
N ARG A 98 33.25 23.89 -26.41
CA ARG A 98 34.15 24.39 -27.45
C ARG A 98 33.73 24.05 -28.89
N ASP A 99 32.64 23.30 -29.04
CA ASP A 99 32.15 22.84 -30.34
C ASP A 99 31.06 23.78 -30.86
N ASN A 100 31.34 24.45 -31.98
CA ASN A 100 30.44 25.46 -32.55
C ASN A 100 29.15 24.84 -33.11
N GLU A 101 29.23 23.70 -33.83
CA GLU A 101 28.03 23.05 -34.40
C GLU A 101 27.11 22.54 -33.27
N ILE A 102 27.69 21.98 -32.20
CA ILE A 102 26.90 21.53 -31.03
C ILE A 102 26.33 22.73 -30.26
N SER A 103 27.08 23.83 -30.12
CA SER A 103 26.58 25.06 -29.49
C SER A 103 25.38 25.64 -30.25
N GLU A 104 25.45 25.66 -31.59
CA GLU A 104 24.33 26.07 -32.45
C GLU A 104 23.13 25.13 -32.31
N TYR A 105 23.35 23.82 -32.26
CA TYR A 105 22.30 22.84 -32.01
C TYR A 105 21.60 23.05 -30.66
N ILE A 106 22.34 23.28 -29.57
CA ILE A 106 21.75 23.53 -28.24
C ILE A 106 20.91 24.81 -28.24
N LYS A 107 21.41 25.89 -28.86
CA LYS A 107 20.65 27.14 -29.02
C LYS A 107 19.37 26.91 -29.81
N PHE A 108 19.42 26.08 -30.86
CA PHE A 108 18.23 25.73 -31.62
C PHE A 108 17.23 24.92 -30.78
N ILE A 109 17.67 23.95 -29.96
CA ILE A 109 16.78 23.22 -29.05
C ILE A 109 16.01 24.20 -28.15
N GLU A 110 16.73 25.12 -27.50
CA GLU A 110 16.15 26.12 -26.58
C GLU A 110 15.07 26.97 -27.27
N LYS A 111 15.27 27.37 -28.53
CA LYS A 111 14.27 28.12 -29.30
C LYS A 111 12.98 27.34 -29.55
N GLN A 112 13.09 26.05 -29.87
CA GLN A 112 11.95 25.26 -30.35
C GLN A 112 11.27 24.39 -29.28
N GLU A 113 11.92 24.11 -28.15
CA GLU A 113 11.47 23.07 -27.21
C GLU A 113 10.05 23.32 -26.69
N SER A 114 9.70 24.59 -26.45
CA SER A 114 8.38 25.03 -25.99
C SER A 114 7.30 24.96 -27.07
N CYS A 115 7.67 24.86 -28.34
CA CYS A 115 6.74 24.80 -29.48
C CYS A 115 6.05 23.43 -29.65
N VAL A 116 6.37 22.47 -28.78
CA VAL A 116 5.71 21.18 -28.72
C VAL A 116 5.43 20.87 -27.26
N THR A 117 4.16 20.97 -26.88
CA THR A 117 3.66 20.67 -25.54
C THR A 117 2.75 19.45 -25.55
N TYR A 118 2.88 18.61 -24.53
CA TYR A 118 1.94 17.52 -24.23
C TYR A 118 0.82 17.99 -23.28
N ASP A 119 1.02 19.12 -22.61
CA ASP A 119 0.08 19.66 -21.64
C ASP A 119 -1.11 20.30 -22.35
N TYR A 120 -2.25 19.59 -22.34
CA TYR A 120 -3.52 20.06 -22.90
C TYR A 120 -3.96 21.43 -22.34
N TYR A 121 -3.53 21.76 -21.12
CA TYR A 121 -3.88 23.00 -20.44
C TYR A 121 -2.90 24.14 -20.74
N LYS A 122 -1.79 23.88 -21.43
CA LYS A 122 -0.85 24.91 -21.88
C LYS A 122 -0.94 25.08 -23.39
N PRO A 123 -1.48 26.20 -23.88
CA PRO A 123 -1.47 26.47 -25.32
C PRO A 123 -0.02 26.56 -25.82
N VAL A 124 0.20 26.10 -27.05
CA VAL A 124 1.47 26.28 -27.75
C VAL A 124 1.81 27.78 -27.76
N PRO A 125 3.04 28.18 -27.37
CA PRO A 125 3.44 29.58 -27.41
C PRO A 125 3.30 30.20 -28.81
N THR A 126 3.06 31.51 -28.86
CA THR A 126 3.15 32.28 -30.11
C THR A 126 4.60 32.37 -30.58
N GLY A 127 4.84 32.55 -31.88
CA GLY A 127 6.20 32.70 -32.43
C GLY A 127 6.92 31.38 -32.76
N CYS A 128 6.18 30.31 -33.00
CA CYS A 128 6.73 29.02 -33.41
C CYS A 128 6.90 28.84 -34.92
N GLU A 129 6.73 29.88 -35.73
CA GLU A 129 6.81 29.80 -37.20
C GLU A 129 8.27 29.66 -37.69
N GLY A 130 8.48 29.04 -38.85
CA GLY A 130 9.80 28.92 -39.49
C GLY A 130 10.78 27.89 -38.89
N TYR A 131 10.56 27.38 -37.67
CA TYR A 131 11.50 26.43 -37.05
C TYR A 131 11.64 25.08 -37.75
N ILE A 132 10.62 24.65 -38.53
CA ILE A 132 10.77 23.44 -39.37
C ILE A 132 11.79 23.71 -40.47
N ASP A 133 11.66 24.82 -41.20
CA ASP A 133 12.61 25.19 -42.27
C ASP A 133 14.01 25.47 -41.72
N GLU A 134 14.13 26.10 -40.55
CA GLU A 134 15.43 26.29 -39.86
C GLU A 134 16.07 24.94 -39.54
N ALA A 135 15.32 23.98 -38.98
CA ALA A 135 15.83 22.64 -38.71
C ALA A 135 16.26 21.91 -39.99
N LEU A 136 15.46 21.98 -41.06
CA LEU A 136 15.77 21.37 -42.37
C LEU A 136 17.04 21.96 -42.98
N ASN A 137 17.20 23.29 -42.95
CA ASN A 137 18.41 23.97 -43.40
C ASN A 137 19.64 23.55 -42.58
N ASN A 138 19.47 23.34 -41.27
CA ASN A 138 20.57 22.91 -40.41
C ASN A 138 21.02 21.47 -40.70
N ILE A 139 20.14 20.58 -41.16
CA ILE A 139 20.53 19.24 -41.64
C ILE A 139 21.49 19.36 -42.83
N ASP A 140 21.20 20.27 -43.77
CA ASP A 140 21.98 20.42 -44.99
C ASP A 140 23.32 21.13 -44.75
N LYS A 141 23.37 22.07 -43.79
CA LYS A 141 24.59 22.83 -43.42
C LYS A 141 25.57 22.07 -42.54
N THR A 142 25.06 21.26 -41.62
CA THR A 142 25.85 20.55 -40.62
C THR A 142 26.75 19.51 -41.27
N THR A 143 27.98 19.35 -40.78
CA THR A 143 28.88 18.29 -41.27
C THR A 143 28.80 17.01 -40.43
N SER A 144 28.53 17.13 -39.12
CA SER A 144 28.36 15.98 -38.22
C SER A 144 27.12 15.14 -38.57
N GLN A 145 27.33 13.85 -38.86
CA GLN A 145 26.24 12.89 -39.09
C GLN A 145 25.36 12.70 -37.84
N TYR A 146 25.96 12.78 -36.65
CA TYR A 146 25.25 12.70 -35.38
C TYR A 146 24.25 13.86 -35.22
N LEU A 147 24.69 15.08 -35.53
CA LEU A 147 23.83 16.27 -35.48
C LEU A 147 22.79 16.28 -36.61
N LYS A 148 23.11 15.80 -37.82
CA LYS A 148 22.13 15.64 -38.92
C LYS A 148 20.92 14.79 -38.49
N LEU A 149 21.17 13.65 -37.86
CA LEU A 149 20.11 12.76 -37.38
C LEU A 149 19.24 13.44 -36.32
N ARG A 150 19.85 14.22 -35.41
CA ARG A 150 19.14 14.95 -34.36
C ARG A 150 18.34 16.13 -34.91
N TYR A 151 18.85 16.89 -35.89
CA TYR A 151 18.07 17.90 -36.58
C TYR A 151 16.91 17.29 -37.39
N PHE A 152 17.12 16.12 -38.02
CA PHE A 152 16.04 15.37 -38.65
C PHE A 152 14.95 15.03 -37.63
N TYR A 153 15.31 14.49 -36.46
CA TYR A 153 14.35 14.26 -35.38
C TYR A 153 13.59 15.54 -34.98
N LEU A 154 14.28 16.67 -34.79
CA LEU A 154 13.63 17.92 -34.40
C LEU A 154 12.67 18.44 -35.48
N ALA A 155 13.09 18.47 -36.75
CA ALA A 155 12.25 18.87 -37.87
C ALA A 155 11.00 17.98 -37.97
N PHE A 156 11.20 16.67 -37.86
CA PHE A 156 10.13 15.69 -37.96
C PHE A 156 9.14 15.77 -36.79
N ARG A 157 9.63 15.93 -35.57
CA ARG A 157 8.83 16.18 -34.36
C ARG A 157 7.98 17.43 -34.51
N LEU A 158 8.59 18.55 -34.89
CA LEU A 158 7.88 19.82 -35.07
C LEU A 158 6.77 19.70 -36.12
N ALA A 159 7.06 19.09 -37.27
CA ALA A 159 6.09 18.86 -38.32
C ALA A 159 4.95 17.94 -37.89
N HIS A 160 5.24 16.88 -37.12
CA HIS A 160 4.23 15.95 -36.64
C HIS A 160 3.22 16.59 -35.68
N PHE A 161 3.71 17.40 -34.72
CA PHE A 161 2.84 18.07 -33.75
C PHE A 161 2.04 19.22 -34.37
N LYS A 162 2.59 19.89 -35.40
CA LYS A 162 1.89 20.93 -36.16
C LYS A 162 1.05 20.43 -37.33
N GLN A 163 1.07 19.13 -37.61
CA GLN A 163 0.39 18.51 -38.75
C GLN A 163 0.82 19.11 -40.11
N GLN A 164 2.10 19.43 -40.26
CA GLN A 164 2.68 20.02 -41.48
C GLN A 164 3.45 18.96 -42.28
N GLU A 165 2.72 18.10 -43.00
CA GLU A 165 3.28 17.13 -43.96
C GLU A 165 4.48 16.29 -43.42
N PRO A 166 4.44 15.74 -42.19
CA PRO A 166 5.59 15.09 -41.56
C PRO A 166 6.17 13.93 -42.37
N LEU A 167 5.33 13.18 -43.10
CA LEU A 167 5.78 12.04 -43.93
C LEU A 167 6.68 12.48 -45.09
N LYS A 168 6.50 13.69 -45.66
CA LYS A 168 7.40 14.22 -46.69
C LYS A 168 8.82 14.44 -46.14
N ILE A 169 8.92 14.93 -44.91
CA ILE A 169 10.21 15.10 -44.21
C ILE A 169 10.85 13.73 -43.97
N TYR A 170 10.09 12.76 -43.47
CA TYR A 170 10.59 11.41 -43.27
C TYR A 170 11.14 10.80 -44.55
N GLU A 171 10.38 10.81 -45.64
CA GLU A 171 10.80 10.24 -46.93
C GLU A 171 12.07 10.90 -47.48
N LYS A 172 12.22 12.23 -47.31
CA LYS A 172 13.41 12.97 -47.74
C LYS A 172 14.67 12.57 -46.96
N TYR A 173 14.55 12.32 -45.64
CA TYR A 173 15.71 12.15 -44.75
C TYR A 173 15.89 10.74 -44.18
N LYS A 174 15.03 9.76 -44.51
CA LYS A 174 15.12 8.36 -44.04
C LYS A 174 16.46 7.68 -44.36
N TYR A 175 17.21 8.17 -45.36
CA TYR A 175 18.55 7.67 -45.65
C TYR A 175 19.51 7.80 -44.46
N LEU A 176 19.30 8.79 -43.57
CA LEU A 176 20.08 8.96 -42.33
C LEU A 176 19.87 7.83 -41.32
N LEU A 177 18.83 7.01 -41.50
CA LEU A 177 18.52 5.86 -40.63
C LEU A 177 19.26 4.59 -41.06
N GLN A 178 19.81 4.54 -42.29
CA GLN A 178 20.33 3.32 -42.92
C GLN A 178 21.73 2.89 -42.42
N ASN A 179 22.41 3.71 -41.62
CA ASN A 179 23.69 3.30 -41.01
C ASN A 179 23.50 2.30 -39.86
N ASP A 180 24.55 1.57 -39.49
CA ASP A 180 24.51 0.60 -38.40
C ASP A 180 24.67 1.21 -37.00
N THR A 181 24.78 2.54 -36.90
CA THR A 181 24.95 3.22 -35.61
C THR A 181 23.73 3.01 -34.74
N LYS A 182 23.93 2.42 -33.56
CA LYS A 182 22.88 2.28 -32.54
C LYS A 182 22.74 3.60 -31.80
N THR A 183 21.54 4.17 -31.81
CA THR A 183 21.23 5.41 -31.08
C THR A 183 19.76 5.46 -30.74
N ILE A 184 19.44 5.98 -29.55
CA ILE A 184 18.07 6.21 -29.08
C ILE A 184 17.30 7.20 -29.96
N VAL A 185 17.99 8.04 -30.74
CA VAL A 185 17.34 9.00 -31.64
C VAL A 185 16.59 8.28 -32.76
N LYS A 186 17.08 7.12 -33.23
CA LYS A 186 16.37 6.29 -34.20
C LYS A 186 15.06 5.76 -33.63
N ASP A 187 15.06 5.40 -32.34
CA ASP A 187 13.86 4.94 -31.66
C ASP A 187 12.83 6.07 -31.51
N TRP A 188 13.28 7.30 -31.20
CA TRP A 188 12.40 8.47 -31.17
C TRP A 188 11.78 8.77 -32.54
N ILE A 189 12.59 8.73 -33.61
CA ILE A 189 12.12 8.93 -35.00
C ILE A 189 11.10 7.85 -35.37
N GLN A 190 11.37 6.58 -35.02
CA GLN A 190 10.46 5.47 -35.28
C GLN A 190 9.08 5.69 -34.64
N GLY A 191 9.04 6.15 -33.39
CA GLY A 191 7.77 6.47 -32.71
C GLY A 191 6.99 7.60 -33.40
N ILE A 192 7.67 8.66 -33.84
CA ILE A 192 7.04 9.76 -34.58
C ILE A 192 6.54 9.29 -35.96
N TYR A 193 7.31 8.43 -36.64
CA TYR A 193 6.93 7.88 -37.93
C TYR A 193 5.66 7.04 -37.84
N ALA A 194 5.62 6.12 -36.87
CA ALA A 194 4.44 5.33 -36.58
C ALA A 194 3.22 6.22 -36.30
N GLY A 195 3.36 7.24 -35.44
CA GLY A 195 2.27 8.19 -35.17
C GLY A 195 1.86 9.04 -36.39
N ALA A 196 2.81 9.44 -37.24
CA ALA A 196 2.52 10.20 -38.46
C ALA A 196 1.72 9.38 -39.48
N LEU A 197 2.02 8.08 -39.62
CA LEU A 197 1.23 7.16 -40.45
C LEU A 197 -0.22 7.05 -39.95
N ILE A 198 -0.42 6.91 -38.63
CA ILE A 198 -1.78 6.85 -38.05
C ILE A 198 -2.56 8.12 -38.34
N LYS A 199 -1.95 9.31 -38.17
CA LYS A 199 -2.58 10.60 -38.51
C LYS A 199 -2.87 10.76 -40.00
N ASN A 200 -2.15 10.04 -40.87
CA ASN A 200 -2.38 9.98 -42.31
C ASN A 200 -3.37 8.88 -42.74
N ASN A 201 -4.17 8.34 -41.81
CA ASN A 201 -5.11 7.23 -42.04
C ASN A 201 -4.46 5.90 -42.46
N GLU A 202 -3.13 5.75 -42.37
CA GLU A 202 -2.43 4.48 -42.56
C GLU A 202 -2.35 3.69 -41.23
N THR A 203 -3.49 3.50 -40.56
CA THR A 203 -3.56 3.01 -39.16
C THR A 203 -2.81 1.69 -38.94
N VAL A 204 -3.08 0.65 -39.74
CA VAL A 204 -2.47 -0.67 -39.55
C VAL A 204 -0.96 -0.61 -39.77
N LYS A 205 -0.50 0.16 -40.76
CA LYS A 205 0.93 0.37 -41.00
C LYS A 205 1.59 1.14 -39.85
N GLY A 206 0.92 2.16 -39.31
CA GLY A 206 1.39 2.87 -38.12
C GLY A 206 1.54 1.96 -36.91
N VAL A 207 0.56 1.09 -36.63
CA VAL A 207 0.66 0.11 -35.53
C VAL A 207 1.77 -0.93 -35.80
N TYR A 208 1.93 -1.39 -37.04
CA TYR A 208 3.06 -2.24 -37.42
C TYR A 208 4.40 -1.57 -37.10
N GLU A 209 4.57 -0.29 -37.41
CA GLU A 209 5.78 0.46 -37.08
C GLU A 209 5.97 0.68 -35.57
N PHE A 210 4.90 0.85 -34.79
CA PHE A 210 4.97 0.88 -33.32
C PHE A 210 5.39 -0.47 -32.73
N SER A 211 4.91 -1.58 -33.31
CA SER A 211 5.23 -2.93 -32.80
C SER A 211 6.73 -3.27 -32.85
N LYS A 212 7.49 -2.64 -33.77
CA LYS A 212 8.95 -2.77 -33.86
C LYS A 212 9.69 -2.18 -32.67
N LEU A 213 9.03 -1.33 -31.88
CA LEU A 213 9.58 -0.78 -30.64
C LEU A 213 9.49 -1.75 -29.46
N LEU A 214 8.68 -2.83 -29.55
CA LEU A 214 8.62 -3.85 -28.49
C LEU A 214 9.86 -4.75 -28.54
N ASP A 215 10.96 -4.24 -28.01
CA ASP A 215 12.26 -4.93 -27.95
C ASP A 215 13.10 -4.37 -26.77
N GLU A 216 13.88 -5.22 -26.12
CA GLU A 216 14.73 -4.88 -24.97
C GLU A 216 15.73 -3.77 -25.27
N SER A 217 16.19 -3.67 -26.51
CA SER A 217 17.15 -2.66 -26.94
C SER A 217 16.53 -1.28 -27.19
N LYS A 218 15.21 -1.16 -27.15
CA LYS A 218 14.46 0.05 -27.52
C LYS A 218 14.10 0.89 -26.31
N ILE A 219 14.45 2.18 -26.36
CA ILE A 219 14.25 3.07 -25.21
C ILE A 219 12.76 3.37 -24.95
N ASN A 220 11.94 3.42 -26.00
CA ASN A 220 10.53 3.83 -25.98
C ASN A 220 9.58 2.66 -26.28
N SER A 221 9.93 1.46 -25.81
CA SER A 221 9.15 0.23 -26.01
C SER A 221 7.71 0.31 -25.53
N HIS A 222 7.41 1.14 -24.52
CA HIS A 222 6.05 1.41 -24.03
C HIS A 222 5.09 1.89 -25.14
N LEU A 223 5.60 2.58 -26.17
CA LEU A 223 4.77 3.05 -27.29
C LEU A 223 4.14 1.91 -28.09
N SER A 224 4.76 0.72 -28.10
CA SER A 224 4.22 -0.44 -28.81
C SER A 224 2.85 -0.87 -28.26
N TYR A 225 2.71 -0.91 -26.93
CA TYR A 225 1.46 -1.24 -26.25
C TYR A 225 0.47 -0.08 -26.29
N TYR A 226 0.89 1.12 -25.86
CA TYR A 226 -0.03 2.26 -25.72
C TYR A 226 -0.53 2.83 -27.05
N ASN A 227 -0.01 2.40 -28.20
CA ASN A 227 -0.58 2.71 -29.52
C ASN A 227 -1.27 1.50 -30.18
N PHE A 228 -1.26 0.33 -29.55
CA PHE A 228 -1.91 -0.87 -30.08
C PHE A 228 -3.45 -0.79 -30.05
N PHE A 229 -4.02 0.08 -29.21
CA PHE A 229 -5.47 0.35 -29.15
C PHE A 229 -6.06 0.85 -30.48
N HIS A 230 -5.22 1.31 -31.41
CA HIS A 230 -5.65 1.71 -32.75
C HIS A 230 -6.16 0.55 -33.61
N ILE A 231 -5.81 -0.71 -33.28
CA ILE A 231 -6.41 -1.91 -33.88
C ILE A 231 -7.71 -2.23 -33.14
N LYS A 232 -8.84 -2.10 -33.84
CA LYS A 232 -10.19 -2.18 -33.28
C LYS A 232 -11.07 -3.26 -33.92
N THR A 233 -10.73 -3.73 -35.13
CA THR A 233 -11.54 -4.72 -35.85
C THR A 233 -10.74 -5.95 -36.26
N ASN A 234 -11.45 -7.04 -36.54
CA ASN A 234 -10.84 -8.28 -37.04
C ASN A 234 -10.16 -8.08 -38.41
N GLU A 235 -10.70 -7.20 -39.25
CA GLU A 235 -10.10 -6.88 -40.55
C GLU A 235 -8.74 -6.18 -40.36
N GLN A 236 -8.67 -5.18 -39.48
CA GLN A 236 -7.41 -4.48 -39.16
C GLN A 236 -6.39 -5.43 -38.51
N TRP A 237 -6.86 -6.33 -37.64
CA TRP A 237 -6.04 -7.36 -37.03
C TRP A 237 -5.47 -8.35 -38.06
N ASN A 238 -6.31 -8.84 -38.98
CA ASN A 238 -5.87 -9.73 -40.05
C ASN A 238 -4.89 -9.03 -41.00
N GLU A 239 -5.13 -7.75 -41.30
CA GLU A 239 -4.19 -6.94 -42.08
C GLU A 239 -2.84 -6.79 -41.36
N LEU A 240 -2.84 -6.53 -40.04
CA LEU A 240 -1.61 -6.44 -39.25
C LEU A 240 -0.85 -7.78 -39.26
N LEU A 241 -1.54 -8.89 -39.00
CA LEU A 241 -0.96 -10.23 -39.04
C LEU A 241 -0.34 -10.55 -40.42
N ALA A 242 -0.98 -10.12 -41.50
CA ALA A 242 -0.47 -10.32 -42.86
C ALA A 242 0.79 -9.48 -43.16
N LYS A 243 1.08 -8.43 -42.39
CA LYS A 243 2.33 -7.64 -42.52
C LYS A 243 3.53 -8.28 -41.83
N ALA A 244 3.35 -9.29 -40.97
CA ALA A 244 4.44 -9.97 -40.30
C ALA A 244 5.41 -10.58 -41.34
N GLN A 245 6.70 -10.26 -41.22
CA GLN A 245 7.73 -10.74 -42.15
C GLN A 245 8.23 -12.16 -41.81
N ASN A 246 8.00 -12.61 -40.57
CA ASN A 246 8.43 -13.91 -40.07
C ASN A 246 7.58 -14.34 -38.86
N ASN A 247 7.82 -15.56 -38.37
CA ASN A 247 7.10 -16.11 -37.21
C ASN A 247 7.37 -15.33 -35.91
N GLU A 248 8.52 -14.68 -35.76
CA GLU A 248 8.83 -13.85 -34.58
C GLU A 248 7.90 -12.63 -34.52
N GLU A 249 7.75 -11.89 -35.63
CA GLU A 249 6.83 -10.75 -35.70
C GLU A 249 5.39 -11.19 -35.50
N LYS A 250 5.00 -12.32 -36.10
CA LYS A 250 3.64 -12.84 -35.97
C LYS A 250 3.30 -13.20 -34.52
N THR A 251 4.22 -13.87 -33.81
CA THR A 251 4.05 -14.21 -32.39
C THR A 251 4.10 -12.97 -31.48
N LYS A 252 4.90 -11.96 -31.83
CA LYS A 252 4.91 -10.64 -31.17
C LYS A 252 3.56 -9.94 -31.22
N PHE A 253 2.84 -10.01 -32.35
CA PHE A 253 1.52 -9.39 -32.47
C PHE A 253 0.50 -10.07 -31.55
N TYR A 254 0.52 -11.41 -31.45
CA TYR A 254 -0.31 -12.13 -30.49
C TYR A 254 0.02 -11.73 -29.04
N ALA A 255 1.32 -11.58 -28.71
CA ALA A 255 1.73 -11.10 -27.39
C ALA A 255 1.29 -9.65 -27.12
N LEU A 256 1.38 -8.73 -28.10
CA LEU A 256 0.85 -7.37 -27.95
C LEU A 256 -0.66 -7.38 -27.72
N ARG A 257 -1.40 -8.26 -28.42
CA ARG A 257 -2.84 -8.41 -28.24
C ARG A 257 -3.18 -8.98 -26.86
N SER A 258 -2.36 -9.90 -26.33
CA SER A 258 -2.53 -10.47 -25.00
C SER A 258 -2.28 -9.47 -23.85
N LEU A 259 -1.74 -8.28 -24.13
CA LEU A 259 -1.55 -7.25 -23.11
C LEU A 259 -2.85 -6.50 -22.79
N LYS A 260 -3.86 -6.57 -23.66
CA LYS A 260 -5.14 -5.90 -23.44
C LYS A 260 -5.95 -6.62 -22.36
N PRO A 261 -6.64 -5.91 -21.45
CA PRO A 261 -7.45 -6.53 -20.40
C PRO A 261 -8.56 -7.45 -20.92
N GLU A 262 -9.15 -7.14 -22.08
CA GLU A 262 -10.21 -7.93 -22.70
C GLU A 262 -9.72 -9.14 -23.50
N SER A 263 -8.42 -9.40 -23.54
CA SER A 263 -7.84 -10.48 -24.34
C SER A 263 -8.06 -11.86 -23.71
N ASN A 264 -8.23 -12.87 -24.56
CA ASN A 264 -8.25 -14.27 -24.13
C ASN A 264 -6.82 -14.81 -24.14
N ILE A 265 -6.13 -14.72 -23.00
CA ILE A 265 -4.70 -15.09 -22.88
C ILE A 265 -4.44 -16.54 -23.32
N LEU A 266 -5.32 -17.47 -22.97
CA LEU A 266 -5.19 -18.88 -23.39
C LEU A 266 -5.23 -19.02 -24.92
N GLU A 267 -6.12 -18.30 -25.59
CA GLU A 267 -6.19 -18.28 -27.05
C GLU A 267 -4.90 -17.71 -27.67
N GLU A 268 -4.34 -16.65 -27.09
CA GLU A 268 -3.08 -16.09 -27.58
C GLU A 268 -1.90 -17.04 -27.39
N LEU A 269 -1.82 -17.73 -26.25
CA LEU A 269 -0.82 -18.78 -26.02
C LEU A 269 -0.97 -19.92 -27.04
N GLU A 270 -2.19 -20.35 -27.35
CA GLU A 270 -2.45 -21.35 -28.39
C GLU A 270 -2.03 -20.87 -29.78
N ASN A 271 -2.32 -19.62 -30.12
CA ASN A 271 -1.95 -19.02 -31.40
C ASN A 271 -0.42 -18.91 -31.53
N ILE A 272 0.27 -18.47 -30.50
CA ILE A 272 1.73 -18.42 -30.47
C ILE A 272 2.31 -19.82 -30.63
N LYS A 273 1.84 -20.80 -29.84
CA LYS A 273 2.26 -22.20 -29.93
C LYS A 273 2.10 -22.77 -31.35
N LYS A 274 0.99 -22.47 -32.03
CA LYS A 274 0.72 -22.93 -33.41
C LYS A 274 1.70 -22.34 -34.43
N VAL A 275 2.14 -21.10 -34.22
CA VAL A 275 3.08 -20.42 -35.13
C VAL A 275 4.53 -20.82 -34.84
N ASP A 276 4.94 -20.75 -33.58
CA ASP A 276 6.27 -21.11 -33.12
C ASP A 276 6.24 -21.43 -31.61
N VAL A 277 6.32 -22.72 -31.29
CA VAL A 277 6.34 -23.22 -29.90
C VAL A 277 7.59 -22.82 -29.13
N ASN A 278 8.68 -22.46 -29.83
CA ASN A 278 9.92 -22.00 -29.23
C ASN A 278 10.00 -20.47 -29.13
N SER A 279 8.96 -19.74 -29.53
CA SER A 279 8.95 -18.28 -29.51
C SER A 279 9.15 -17.72 -28.11
N LYS A 280 10.04 -16.72 -27.98
CA LYS A 280 10.20 -15.92 -26.75
C LYS A 280 8.90 -15.23 -26.31
N TRP A 281 7.99 -14.99 -27.26
CA TRP A 281 6.69 -14.38 -26.96
C TRP A 281 5.75 -15.36 -26.26
N LEU A 282 5.95 -16.67 -26.40
CA LEU A 282 5.24 -17.66 -25.57
C LEU A 282 5.65 -17.48 -24.11
N ASP A 283 6.95 -17.29 -23.86
CA ASP A 283 7.47 -17.08 -22.51
C ASP A 283 7.01 -15.75 -21.91
N PHE A 284 7.02 -14.70 -22.74
CA PHE A 284 6.51 -13.38 -22.33
C PHE A 284 5.05 -13.44 -21.83
N VAL A 285 4.16 -14.02 -22.64
CA VAL A 285 2.74 -14.10 -22.29
C VAL A 285 2.53 -15.03 -21.10
N LEU A 286 3.19 -16.19 -21.08
CA LEU A 286 3.06 -17.15 -19.98
C LEU A 286 3.58 -16.60 -18.65
N PHE A 287 4.69 -15.86 -18.67
CA PHE A 287 5.25 -15.22 -17.48
C PHE A 287 4.28 -14.19 -16.91
N ARG A 288 3.73 -13.32 -17.76
CA ARG A 288 2.75 -12.32 -17.34
C ARG A 288 1.51 -12.97 -16.74
N GLU A 289 1.05 -14.06 -17.34
CA GLU A 289 -0.09 -14.82 -16.82
C GLU A 289 0.23 -15.42 -15.45
N LEU A 290 1.40 -16.05 -15.31
CA LEU A 290 1.85 -16.59 -14.03
C LEU A 290 1.98 -15.49 -12.97
N LEU A 291 2.50 -14.32 -13.34
CA LEU A 291 2.62 -13.15 -12.48
C LEU A 291 1.24 -12.64 -12.05
N ASN A 292 0.24 -12.63 -12.94
CA ASN A 292 -1.14 -12.30 -12.60
C ASN A 292 -1.73 -13.26 -11.56
N TYR A 293 -1.47 -14.56 -11.71
CA TYR A 293 -1.94 -15.56 -10.76
C TYR A 293 -1.18 -15.59 -9.42
N GLN A 294 -0.11 -14.80 -9.23
CA GLN A 294 0.48 -14.60 -7.89
C GLN A 294 -0.52 -13.94 -6.91
N LEU A 295 -1.61 -13.34 -7.40
CA LEU A 295 -2.74 -12.89 -6.58
C LEU A 295 -3.33 -14.00 -5.68
N PHE A 296 -3.12 -15.28 -6.01
CA PHE A 296 -3.49 -16.40 -5.14
C PHE A 296 -2.90 -16.28 -3.72
N PHE A 297 -1.75 -15.63 -3.59
CA PHE A 297 -1.04 -15.51 -2.32
C PHE A 297 -1.53 -14.35 -1.44
N ASN A 298 -2.36 -13.46 -1.98
CA ASN A 298 -2.90 -12.33 -1.23
C ASN A 298 -3.69 -12.78 0.00
N GLN A 299 -3.63 -11.99 1.06
CA GLN A 299 -4.40 -12.22 2.29
C GLN A 299 -5.80 -11.59 2.25
N ASN A 300 -6.05 -10.64 1.35
CA ASN A 300 -7.33 -9.95 1.25
C ASN A 300 -8.45 -10.91 0.81
N GLU A 301 -9.51 -11.02 1.63
CA GLU A 301 -10.66 -11.89 1.36
C GLU A 301 -11.45 -11.47 0.11
N GLU A 302 -11.33 -10.20 -0.34
CA GLU A 302 -11.95 -9.70 -1.57
C GLU A 302 -11.21 -10.15 -2.84
N THR A 303 -9.96 -10.63 -2.72
CA THR A 303 -9.19 -11.15 -3.85
C THR A 303 -9.72 -12.54 -4.25
N VAL A 304 -10.50 -12.60 -5.33
CA VAL A 304 -11.02 -13.87 -5.87
C VAL A 304 -10.20 -14.26 -7.10
N VAL A 305 -9.41 -15.33 -6.96
CA VAL A 305 -8.61 -15.89 -8.05
C VAL A 305 -9.07 -17.31 -8.32
N GLU A 306 -9.65 -17.54 -9.49
CA GLU A 306 -9.96 -18.88 -9.99
C GLU A 306 -9.13 -19.16 -11.25
N LEU A 307 -8.28 -20.19 -11.18
CA LEU A 307 -7.50 -20.63 -12.33
C LEU A 307 -8.31 -21.65 -13.15
N PRO A 308 -8.65 -21.36 -14.42
CA PRO A 308 -9.33 -22.32 -15.27
C PRO A 308 -8.49 -23.58 -15.51
N LYS A 309 -9.09 -24.78 -15.34
CA LYS A 309 -8.42 -26.07 -15.56
C LYS A 309 -7.75 -26.20 -16.94
N LYS A 310 -8.31 -25.53 -17.94
CA LYS A 310 -7.81 -25.52 -19.32
C LYS A 310 -6.37 -25.01 -19.44
N TYR A 311 -5.89 -24.13 -18.55
CA TYR A 311 -4.50 -23.67 -18.56
C TYR A 311 -3.52 -24.82 -18.30
N ILE A 312 -3.75 -25.61 -17.25
CA ILE A 312 -2.90 -26.76 -16.93
C ILE A 312 -2.95 -27.80 -18.06
N GLU A 313 -4.13 -28.08 -18.59
CA GLU A 313 -4.30 -28.98 -19.73
C GLU A 313 -3.52 -28.50 -20.95
N PHE A 314 -3.63 -27.21 -21.30
CA PHE A 314 -2.88 -26.59 -22.38
C PHE A 314 -1.37 -26.68 -22.17
N LEU A 315 -0.86 -26.31 -20.99
CA LEU A 315 0.57 -26.34 -20.69
C LEU A 315 1.17 -27.75 -20.84
N LYS A 316 0.42 -28.80 -20.45
CA LYS A 316 0.83 -30.20 -20.65
C LYS A 316 0.98 -30.60 -22.12
N THR A 317 0.33 -29.87 -23.03
CA THR A 317 0.45 -30.13 -24.48
C THR A 317 1.67 -29.45 -25.12
N ILE A 318 2.40 -28.60 -24.38
CA ILE A 318 3.59 -27.91 -24.88
C ILE A 318 4.78 -28.86 -24.79
N LYS A 319 5.49 -29.00 -25.91
CA LYS A 319 6.78 -29.70 -25.99
C LYS A 319 7.72 -28.79 -26.77
N ARG A 320 8.75 -28.30 -26.10
CA ARG A 320 9.68 -27.28 -26.63
C ARG A 320 11.07 -27.48 -26.03
N ASP A 321 12.05 -26.76 -26.56
CA ASP A 321 13.45 -26.97 -26.19
C ASP A 321 13.72 -26.55 -24.72
N ASP A 322 13.21 -25.39 -24.34
CA ASP A 322 13.25 -24.92 -22.95
C ASP A 322 11.88 -25.02 -22.26
N MET A 323 11.77 -25.99 -21.37
CA MET A 323 10.57 -26.24 -20.56
C MET A 323 10.57 -25.46 -19.24
N TYR A 324 11.56 -24.62 -18.96
CA TYR A 324 11.70 -23.95 -17.65
C TYR A 324 10.42 -23.23 -17.21
N LEU A 325 9.96 -22.25 -18.00
CA LEU A 325 8.78 -21.47 -17.63
C LEU A 325 7.50 -22.31 -17.68
N VAL A 326 7.39 -23.26 -18.62
CA VAL A 326 6.23 -24.18 -18.70
C VAL A 326 6.12 -25.02 -17.43
N ASN A 327 7.23 -25.61 -16.97
CA ASN A 327 7.28 -26.41 -15.75
C ASN A 327 7.07 -25.52 -14.50
N LEU A 328 7.58 -24.30 -14.49
CA LEU A 328 7.36 -23.33 -13.42
C LEU A 328 5.87 -23.01 -13.29
N SER A 329 5.22 -22.66 -14.40
CA SER A 329 3.78 -22.41 -14.46
C SER A 329 2.97 -23.64 -14.07
N LEU A 330 3.31 -24.82 -14.58
CA LEU A 330 2.64 -26.08 -14.20
C LEU A 330 2.72 -26.34 -12.70
N ALA A 331 3.87 -26.08 -12.08
CA ALA A 331 4.05 -26.27 -10.64
C ALA A 331 3.21 -25.29 -9.82
N TYR A 332 3.30 -23.97 -10.09
CA TYR A 332 2.48 -22.96 -9.40
C TYR A 332 0.99 -23.18 -9.59
N PHE A 333 0.55 -23.38 -10.84
CA PHE A 333 -0.86 -23.60 -11.16
C PHE A 333 -1.42 -24.86 -10.48
N SER A 334 -0.62 -25.92 -10.39
CA SER A 334 -1.00 -27.11 -9.62
C SER A 334 -1.06 -26.85 -8.12
N THR A 335 -0.17 -26.01 -7.58
CA THR A 335 -0.24 -25.53 -6.18
C THR A 335 -1.53 -24.76 -5.92
N PHE A 336 -1.93 -23.85 -6.83
CA PHE A 336 -3.16 -23.07 -6.70
C PHE A 336 -4.42 -23.95 -6.69
N GLN A 337 -4.40 -25.06 -7.42
CA GLN A 337 -5.46 -26.07 -7.40
C GLN A 337 -5.32 -27.09 -6.25
N LYS A 338 -4.33 -26.92 -5.36
CA LYS A 338 -3.99 -27.85 -4.26
C LYS A 338 -3.66 -29.28 -4.74
N ASN A 339 -3.29 -29.44 -6.01
CA ASN A 339 -2.79 -30.70 -6.55
C ASN A 339 -1.28 -30.82 -6.26
N TYR A 340 -0.94 -31.03 -4.99
CA TYR A 340 0.44 -31.03 -4.52
C TYR A 340 1.29 -32.17 -5.08
N ALA A 341 0.66 -33.28 -5.50
CA ALA A 341 1.36 -34.38 -6.16
C ALA A 341 1.91 -33.94 -7.51
N GLU A 342 1.09 -33.26 -8.31
CA GLU A 342 1.51 -32.72 -9.60
C GLU A 342 2.47 -31.54 -9.45
N ALA A 343 2.22 -30.63 -8.51
CA ALA A 343 3.14 -29.54 -8.21
C ALA A 343 4.53 -30.06 -7.81
N SER A 344 4.58 -31.10 -6.96
CA SER A 344 5.85 -31.70 -6.50
C SER A 344 6.62 -32.35 -7.65
N LYS A 345 5.92 -32.94 -8.64
CA LYS A 345 6.55 -33.52 -9.83
C LYS A 345 7.32 -32.46 -10.62
N TYR A 346 6.67 -31.37 -11.01
CA TYR A 346 7.31 -30.33 -11.83
C TYR A 346 8.34 -29.51 -11.04
N SER A 347 8.10 -29.28 -9.75
CA SER A 347 9.10 -28.65 -8.86
C SER A 347 10.38 -29.50 -8.76
N LYS A 348 10.26 -30.83 -8.65
CA LYS A 348 11.42 -31.74 -8.66
C LYS A 348 12.17 -31.69 -9.99
N GLU A 349 11.45 -31.73 -11.10
CA GLU A 349 12.04 -31.66 -12.45
C GLU A 349 12.82 -30.35 -12.65
N LEU A 350 12.28 -29.22 -12.18
CA LEU A 350 12.97 -27.92 -12.21
C LEU A 350 14.24 -27.93 -11.38
N LEU A 351 14.21 -28.46 -10.16
CA LEU A 351 15.39 -28.51 -9.29
C LEU A 351 16.46 -29.50 -9.78
N GLU A 352 16.07 -30.58 -10.45
CA GLU A 352 17.02 -31.51 -11.06
C GLU A 352 17.77 -30.87 -12.24
N LYS A 353 17.06 -30.07 -13.05
CA LYS A 353 17.65 -29.43 -14.23
C LYS A 353 18.32 -28.08 -13.94
N TYR A 354 17.83 -27.34 -12.95
CA TYR A 354 18.28 -26.00 -12.56
C TYR A 354 18.46 -25.89 -11.04
N PRO A 355 19.37 -26.68 -10.44
CA PRO A 355 19.51 -26.77 -8.98
C PRO A 355 19.87 -25.44 -8.30
N ASP A 356 20.56 -24.54 -9.02
CA ASP A 356 20.99 -23.23 -8.51
C ASP A 356 20.01 -22.09 -8.82
N SER A 357 18.88 -22.39 -9.47
CA SER A 357 17.86 -21.39 -9.79
C SER A 357 17.11 -20.98 -8.51
N HIS A 358 17.24 -19.70 -8.14
CA HIS A 358 16.58 -19.17 -6.95
C HIS A 358 15.06 -19.16 -7.07
N GLU A 359 14.51 -18.83 -8.24
CA GLU A 359 13.07 -18.95 -8.52
C GLU A 359 12.57 -20.41 -8.38
N ALA A 360 13.32 -21.40 -8.86
CA ALA A 360 12.95 -22.82 -8.72
C ALA A 360 13.01 -23.30 -7.25
N GLN A 361 14.05 -22.89 -6.51
CA GLN A 361 14.17 -23.17 -5.08
C GLN A 361 13.08 -22.47 -4.26
N THR A 362 12.71 -21.24 -4.64
CA THR A 362 11.62 -20.48 -4.03
C THR A 362 10.29 -21.18 -4.25
N LEU A 363 9.94 -21.56 -5.48
CA LEU A 363 8.76 -22.38 -5.76
C LEU A 363 8.71 -23.64 -4.90
N ALA A 364 9.81 -24.37 -4.78
CA ALA A 364 9.87 -25.59 -3.97
C ALA A 364 9.64 -25.31 -2.48
N TYR A 365 10.14 -24.18 -1.98
CA TYR A 365 9.93 -23.74 -0.62
C TYR A 365 8.48 -23.30 -0.36
N ILE A 366 7.87 -22.53 -1.27
CA ILE A 366 6.45 -22.17 -1.18
C ILE A 366 5.56 -23.41 -1.20
N LEU A 367 5.84 -24.37 -2.09
CA LEU A 367 5.14 -25.65 -2.11
C LEU A 367 5.34 -26.45 -0.82
N TYR A 368 6.52 -26.40 -0.22
CA TYR A 368 6.78 -27.00 1.09
C TYR A 368 5.89 -26.36 2.18
N LEU A 369 5.83 -25.02 2.24
CA LEU A 369 5.00 -24.29 3.19
C LEU A 369 3.51 -24.63 3.03
N GLU A 370 3.01 -24.64 1.80
CA GLU A 370 1.61 -24.94 1.47
C GLU A 370 1.17 -26.35 1.87
N LYS A 371 2.11 -27.30 1.95
CA LYS A 371 1.85 -28.69 2.35
C LYS A 371 1.88 -28.90 3.87
N LEU A 372 2.32 -27.92 4.65
CA LEU A 372 2.39 -28.07 6.09
C LEU A 372 0.99 -28.07 6.70
N GLU A 373 0.73 -29.05 7.58
CA GLU A 373 -0.53 -29.14 8.32
C GLU A 373 -0.41 -28.70 9.78
N LYS A 374 0.82 -28.72 10.31
CA LYS A 374 1.21 -28.42 11.68
C LYS A 374 2.65 -27.89 11.71
N ILE A 375 3.04 -27.28 12.83
CA ILE A 375 4.41 -26.84 13.08
C ILE A 375 4.91 -27.32 14.44
N ASP A 376 6.15 -27.82 14.44
CA ASP A 376 6.91 -28.23 15.62
C ASP A 376 8.35 -27.69 15.55
N ILE A 377 9.17 -27.89 16.59
CA ILE A 377 10.55 -27.38 16.66
C ILE A 377 11.41 -27.85 15.46
N LYS A 378 11.20 -29.08 14.98
CA LYS A 378 11.94 -29.59 13.81
C LYS A 378 11.56 -28.78 12.57
N THR A 379 10.27 -28.58 12.35
CA THR A 379 9.70 -27.81 11.24
C THR A 379 10.14 -26.35 11.31
N GLU A 380 10.14 -25.74 12.49
CA GLU A 380 10.63 -24.37 12.72
C GLU A 380 12.09 -24.21 12.29
N ASN A 381 12.95 -25.16 12.66
CA ASN A 381 14.37 -25.15 12.28
C ASN A 381 14.59 -25.36 10.78
N GLU A 382 13.77 -26.21 10.15
CA GLU A 382 13.81 -26.42 8.70
C GLU A 382 13.35 -25.16 7.94
N ILE A 383 12.26 -24.54 8.36
CA ILE A 383 11.77 -23.26 7.83
C ILE A 383 12.84 -22.19 7.94
N TYR A 384 13.42 -22.01 9.12
CA TYR A 384 14.49 -21.03 9.34
C TYR A 384 15.65 -21.23 8.37
N THR A 385 16.09 -22.48 8.18
CA THR A 385 17.22 -22.81 7.31
C THR A 385 16.91 -22.46 5.86
N LYS A 386 15.76 -22.93 5.33
CA LYS A 386 15.34 -22.68 3.94
C LYS A 386 15.09 -21.20 3.67
N MET A 387 14.33 -20.54 4.56
CA MET A 387 14.02 -19.11 4.45
C MET A 387 15.30 -18.28 4.43
N THR A 388 16.20 -18.47 5.40
CA THR A 388 17.44 -17.68 5.50
C THR A 388 18.40 -17.88 4.32
N GLU A 389 18.37 -19.04 3.68
CA GLU A 389 19.14 -19.29 2.47
C GLU A 389 18.56 -18.52 1.27
N LEU A 390 17.24 -18.55 1.12
CA LEU A 390 16.53 -17.89 0.04
C LEU A 390 16.47 -16.38 0.18
N THR A 391 16.49 -15.84 1.40
CA THR A 391 16.36 -14.39 1.64
C THR A 391 17.69 -13.62 1.55
N LYS A 392 18.71 -14.19 0.91
CA LYS A 392 20.02 -13.54 0.67
C LYS A 392 20.07 -12.70 -0.62
N LYS A 393 19.01 -12.69 -1.44
CA LYS A 393 18.97 -12.03 -2.76
C LYS A 393 17.87 -10.97 -2.82
N ASP A 394 18.11 -9.81 -3.41
CA ASP A 394 17.28 -8.64 -3.12
C ASP A 394 15.83 -8.67 -3.68
N HIS A 395 15.55 -9.26 -4.84
CA HIS A 395 14.25 -9.05 -5.51
C HIS A 395 13.03 -9.71 -4.82
N THR A 396 13.10 -10.99 -4.47
CA THR A 396 11.96 -11.75 -3.90
C THR A 396 12.07 -12.01 -2.39
N SER A 397 13.15 -11.55 -1.74
CA SER A 397 13.43 -11.84 -0.33
C SER A 397 12.31 -11.41 0.61
N GLU A 398 11.76 -10.21 0.40
CA GLU A 398 10.69 -9.68 1.25
C GLU A 398 9.43 -10.55 1.12
N SER A 399 9.00 -10.89 -0.10
CA SER A 399 7.86 -11.77 -0.30
C SER A 399 8.06 -13.16 0.32
N ILE A 400 9.25 -13.76 0.17
CA ILE A 400 9.57 -15.07 0.75
C ILE A 400 9.49 -15.02 2.27
N HIS A 401 10.10 -14.01 2.87
CA HIS A 401 10.07 -13.79 4.31
C HIS A 401 8.64 -13.62 4.80
N ASP A 402 7.92 -12.65 4.25
CA ASP A 402 6.63 -12.21 4.78
C ASP A 402 5.58 -13.30 4.64
N TYR A 403 5.52 -13.93 3.47
CA TYR A 403 4.61 -15.05 3.23
C TYR A 403 4.91 -16.26 4.12
N THR A 404 6.19 -16.51 4.46
CA THR A 404 6.54 -17.54 5.46
C THR A 404 5.80 -17.27 6.76
N PHE A 405 5.82 -16.04 7.26
CA PHE A 405 5.17 -15.69 8.52
C PHE A 405 3.64 -15.63 8.44
N VAL A 406 3.07 -15.38 7.25
CA VAL A 406 1.64 -15.57 6.99
C VAL A 406 1.23 -17.04 7.18
N ILE A 407 1.99 -17.97 6.61
CA ILE A 407 1.73 -19.41 6.76
C ILE A 407 1.93 -19.85 8.21
N LEU A 408 3.00 -19.38 8.87
CA LEU A 408 3.24 -19.65 10.29
C LEU A 408 2.08 -19.19 11.18
N GLU A 409 1.59 -17.96 10.98
CA GLU A 409 0.43 -17.45 11.72
C GLU A 409 -0.79 -18.38 11.57
N LYS A 410 -1.12 -18.79 10.34
CA LYS A 410 -2.23 -19.71 10.05
C LYS A 410 -2.06 -21.06 10.76
N LEU A 411 -0.85 -21.64 10.72
CA LEU A 411 -0.54 -22.92 11.35
C LEU A 411 -0.58 -22.85 12.87
N TYR A 412 -0.03 -21.81 13.49
CA TYR A 412 -0.10 -21.62 14.94
C TYR A 412 -1.55 -21.39 15.41
N LYS A 413 -2.35 -20.60 14.68
CA LYS A 413 -3.79 -20.45 14.97
C LYS A 413 -4.54 -21.77 14.92
N LYS A 414 -4.28 -22.61 13.90
CA LYS A 414 -4.89 -23.95 13.77
C LYS A 414 -4.55 -24.87 14.95
N GLN A 415 -3.38 -24.67 15.56
CA GLN A 415 -2.93 -25.40 16.75
C GLN A 415 -3.30 -24.72 18.08
N ASN A 416 -4.13 -23.67 18.05
CA ASN A 416 -4.53 -22.86 19.21
C ASN A 416 -3.34 -22.22 19.96
N ASP A 417 -2.20 -22.03 19.28
CA ASP A 417 -1.03 -21.33 19.80
C ASP A 417 -1.12 -19.84 19.46
N LYS A 418 -1.90 -19.12 20.27
CA LYS A 418 -2.17 -17.69 20.06
C LYS A 418 -0.92 -16.83 20.15
N PHE A 419 0.07 -17.22 20.97
CA PHE A 419 1.25 -16.40 21.20
C PHE A 419 2.21 -16.48 20.01
N ASN A 420 2.53 -17.67 19.51
CA ASN A 420 3.39 -17.79 18.33
C ASN A 420 2.69 -17.29 17.05
N ALA A 421 1.36 -17.39 16.97
CA ALA A 421 0.58 -16.73 15.92
C ALA A 421 0.74 -15.20 15.98
N PHE A 422 0.66 -14.60 17.17
CA PHE A 422 0.89 -13.17 17.37
C PHE A 422 2.31 -12.76 16.97
N LEU A 423 3.34 -13.51 17.40
CA LEU A 423 4.72 -13.25 16.99
C LEU A 423 4.91 -13.31 15.47
N SER A 424 4.28 -14.30 14.82
CA SER A 424 4.38 -14.43 13.36
C SER A 424 3.72 -13.27 12.64
N LYS A 425 2.51 -12.87 13.05
CA LYS A 425 1.78 -11.74 12.46
C LYS A 425 2.55 -10.41 12.53
N TYR A 426 3.22 -10.16 13.64
CA TYR A 426 3.88 -8.87 13.91
C TYR A 426 5.39 -8.90 13.68
N ILE A 427 5.92 -9.90 12.95
CA ILE A 427 7.37 -10.08 12.75
C ILE A 427 8.05 -8.87 12.08
N ASN A 428 7.37 -8.20 11.15
CA ASN A 428 7.91 -7.07 10.39
C ASN A 428 7.72 -5.74 11.09
N TYR A 429 6.62 -5.62 11.83
CA TYR A 429 6.27 -4.40 12.55
C TYR A 429 5.58 -4.77 13.86
N LEU A 430 6.31 -4.62 14.97
CA LEU A 430 5.80 -4.83 16.30
C LEU A 430 4.84 -3.71 16.70
N ASP A 431 3.54 -3.96 16.52
CA ASP A 431 2.49 -3.04 16.92
C ASP A 431 2.20 -3.17 18.42
N MET A 432 2.69 -2.21 19.20
CA MET A 432 2.48 -2.17 20.65
C MET A 432 0.99 -2.03 21.03
N SER A 433 0.15 -1.51 20.13
CA SER A 433 -1.29 -1.39 20.38
C SER A 433 -2.06 -2.70 20.25
N ALA A 434 -1.45 -3.72 19.65
CA ALA A 434 -2.05 -5.04 19.46
C ALA A 434 -1.93 -5.96 20.69
N PHE A 435 -1.11 -5.58 21.69
CA PHE A 435 -0.94 -6.36 22.91
C PHE A 435 -2.15 -6.27 23.84
N ASP A 436 -2.55 -7.41 24.38
CA ASP A 436 -3.23 -7.47 25.68
C ASP A 436 -2.22 -7.77 26.79
N LEU A 437 -2.69 -7.78 28.05
CA LEU A 437 -1.81 -8.00 29.19
C LEU A 437 -1.17 -9.40 29.19
N GLU A 438 -1.91 -10.44 28.79
CA GLU A 438 -1.41 -11.82 28.76
C GLU A 438 -0.31 -11.98 27.69
N LEU A 439 -0.55 -11.45 26.48
CA LEU A 439 0.43 -11.45 25.40
C LEU A 439 1.68 -10.65 25.76
N MET A 440 1.51 -9.51 26.45
CA MET A 440 2.65 -8.69 26.88
C MET A 440 3.52 -9.42 27.91
N GLU A 441 2.89 -10.09 28.89
CA GLU A 441 3.61 -10.90 29.89
C GLU A 441 4.36 -12.07 29.22
N LYS A 442 3.70 -12.78 28.29
CA LYS A 442 4.35 -13.85 27.52
C LYS A 442 5.49 -13.32 26.64
N PHE A 443 5.33 -12.14 26.05
CA PHE A 443 6.36 -11.50 25.24
C PHE A 443 7.59 -11.12 26.06
N GLU A 444 7.41 -10.55 27.25
CA GLU A 444 8.54 -10.27 28.15
C GLU A 444 9.30 -11.52 28.58
N ILE A 445 8.58 -12.62 28.84
CA ILE A 445 9.19 -13.92 29.16
C ILE A 445 9.94 -14.44 27.93
N PHE A 446 9.28 -14.44 26.76
CA PHE A 446 9.86 -14.88 25.50
C PHE A 446 11.18 -14.16 25.21
N MET A 447 11.22 -12.83 25.32
CA MET A 447 12.42 -12.03 25.04
C MET A 447 13.60 -12.30 25.99
N LYS A 448 13.36 -12.92 27.16
CA LYS A 448 14.40 -13.29 28.14
C LYS A 448 14.76 -14.77 28.13
N SER A 449 13.86 -15.60 27.61
CA SER A 449 14.02 -17.05 27.56
C SER A 449 15.04 -17.46 26.50
N THR A 450 15.70 -18.60 26.73
CA THR A 450 16.53 -19.24 25.70
C THR A 450 15.64 -19.84 24.62
N PRO A 451 15.81 -19.49 23.33
CA PRO A 451 15.06 -20.10 22.24
C PRO A 451 15.24 -21.62 22.18
N ASP A 452 14.14 -22.34 21.98
CA ASP A 452 14.12 -23.79 21.72
C ASP A 452 14.24 -24.12 20.23
N SER A 453 14.15 -23.12 19.35
CA SER A 453 14.37 -23.23 17.91
C SER A 453 15.10 -22.01 17.34
N LYS A 454 15.73 -22.21 16.17
CA LYS A 454 16.39 -21.15 15.41
C LYS A 454 15.40 -20.11 14.86
N LEU A 455 14.16 -20.52 14.58
CA LEU A 455 13.12 -19.57 14.17
C LEU A 455 12.75 -18.63 15.31
N LYS A 456 12.62 -19.14 16.54
CA LYS A 456 12.36 -18.29 17.71
C LYS A 456 13.56 -17.39 18.03
N GLU A 457 14.79 -17.89 17.84
CA GLU A 457 15.99 -17.05 17.94
C GLU A 457 15.96 -15.91 16.91
N TYR A 458 15.55 -16.21 15.66
CA TYR A 458 15.35 -15.21 14.62
C TYR A 458 14.27 -14.18 15.00
N MET A 459 13.10 -14.63 15.47
CA MET A 459 12.02 -13.76 15.93
C MET A 459 12.49 -12.85 17.07
N GLN A 460 13.16 -13.39 18.10
CA GLN A 460 13.73 -12.58 19.19
C GLN A 460 14.69 -11.51 18.64
N LYS A 461 15.62 -11.88 17.75
CA LYS A 461 16.54 -10.92 17.13
C LYS A 461 15.81 -9.82 16.34
N SER A 462 14.76 -10.17 15.61
CA SER A 462 13.92 -9.19 14.90
C SER A 462 13.25 -8.23 15.90
N PHE A 463 12.58 -8.78 16.92
CA PHE A 463 11.90 -7.98 17.93
C PHE A 463 12.84 -7.13 18.78
N SER A 464 14.06 -7.60 19.10
CA SER A 464 15.05 -6.80 19.80
C SER A 464 15.47 -5.55 19.01
N LYS A 465 15.48 -5.61 17.67
CA LYS A 465 15.76 -4.44 16.82
C LYS A 465 14.59 -3.45 16.80
N GLN A 466 13.37 -3.95 16.92
CA GLN A 466 12.15 -3.15 16.84
C GLN A 466 11.70 -2.57 18.20
N ALA A 467 11.94 -3.31 19.28
CA ALA A 467 11.57 -2.93 20.63
C ALA A 467 12.39 -1.72 21.11
N LYS A 468 11.79 -0.53 21.01
CA LYS A 468 12.30 0.71 21.63
C LYS A 468 11.98 0.72 23.14
N ASN A 469 12.42 1.76 23.85
CA ASN A 469 12.10 2.03 25.27
C ASN A 469 10.59 2.14 25.59
N ASP A 470 9.71 2.12 24.57
CA ASP A 470 8.25 2.30 24.67
C ASP A 470 7.49 1.05 25.16
N SER A 471 8.16 -0.11 25.23
CA SER A 471 7.57 -1.36 25.74
C SER A 471 7.08 -1.25 27.18
N TYR A 472 7.82 -0.53 28.02
CA TYR A 472 7.49 -0.32 29.42
C TYR A 472 6.26 0.57 29.63
N ALA A 473 6.06 1.58 28.78
CA ALA A 473 4.85 2.41 28.83
C ALA A 473 3.61 1.59 28.48
N THR A 474 3.73 0.69 27.48
CA THR A 474 2.64 -0.18 27.05
C THR A 474 2.17 -1.11 28.17
N LYS A 475 3.10 -1.78 28.87
CA LYS A 475 2.74 -2.63 30.02
C LYS A 475 2.01 -1.86 31.11
N THR A 476 2.49 -0.67 31.45
CA THR A 476 1.83 0.19 32.45
C THR A 476 0.39 0.53 32.03
N ARG A 477 0.18 0.94 30.77
CA ARG A 477 -1.17 1.22 30.23
C ARG A 477 -2.09 -0.01 30.31
N LEU A 478 -1.58 -1.19 29.94
CA LEU A 478 -2.34 -2.45 30.01
C LEU A 478 -2.73 -2.83 31.44
N LEU A 479 -1.83 -2.64 32.42
CA LEU A 479 -2.14 -2.84 33.84
C LEU A 479 -3.24 -1.88 34.31
N ILE A 480 -3.18 -0.60 33.94
CA ILE A 480 -4.24 0.37 34.26
C ILE A 480 -5.56 -0.04 33.60
N ASN A 481 -5.55 -0.49 32.34
CA ASN A 481 -6.74 -0.95 31.63
C ASN A 481 -7.40 -2.16 32.30
N ASN A 482 -6.59 -3.04 32.90
CA ASN A 482 -7.04 -4.21 33.69
C ASN A 482 -7.31 -3.87 35.17
N LEU A 483 -7.31 -2.59 35.55
CA LEU A 483 -7.56 -2.10 36.91
C LEU A 483 -6.56 -2.61 37.97
N LYS A 484 -5.38 -3.04 37.51
CA LYS A 484 -4.20 -3.47 38.28
C LYS A 484 -3.36 -2.25 38.68
N PHE A 485 -3.96 -1.35 39.47
CA PHE A 485 -3.39 -0.03 39.75
C PHE A 485 -2.11 -0.08 40.59
N GLN A 486 -2.01 -1.02 41.53
CA GLN A 486 -0.82 -1.21 42.35
C GLN A 486 0.33 -1.72 41.49
N GLU A 487 0.11 -2.79 40.71
CA GLU A 487 1.14 -3.30 39.80
C GLU A 487 1.56 -2.25 38.76
N ALA A 488 0.62 -1.45 38.25
CA ALA A 488 0.91 -0.35 37.33
C ALA A 488 1.84 0.70 37.98
N LEU A 489 1.61 1.06 39.24
CA LEU A 489 2.44 2.02 39.97
C LEU A 489 3.85 1.46 40.23
N GLU A 490 3.96 0.16 40.51
CA GLU A 490 5.22 -0.54 40.78
C GLU A 490 6.12 -0.70 39.55
N THR A 491 5.59 -0.51 38.34
CA THR A 491 6.40 -0.52 37.11
C THR A 491 7.51 0.53 37.10
N ASN A 492 7.34 1.62 37.85
CA ASN A 492 8.28 2.74 37.98
C ASN A 492 8.81 3.31 36.63
N THR A 493 7.93 3.37 35.63
CA THR A 493 8.29 3.80 34.27
C THR A 493 8.24 5.32 34.11
N PRO A 494 8.97 5.92 33.14
CA PRO A 494 8.88 7.36 32.86
C PRO A 494 7.46 7.83 32.53
N PHE A 495 6.63 6.95 31.95
CA PHE A 495 5.22 7.18 31.67
C PHE A 495 4.43 7.61 32.91
N LEU A 496 4.79 7.13 34.11
CA LEU A 496 4.11 7.52 35.35
C LEU A 496 4.23 9.03 35.65
N ASN A 497 5.24 9.72 35.12
CA ASN A 497 5.45 11.15 35.31
C ASN A 497 4.70 12.00 34.27
N GLU A 498 4.12 11.40 33.23
CA GLU A 498 3.31 12.14 32.26
C GLU A 498 2.03 12.67 32.92
N LYS A 499 1.59 13.84 32.44
CA LYS A 499 0.36 14.49 32.90
C LYS A 499 -0.85 13.92 32.18
N ILE A 500 -1.93 13.76 32.92
CA ILE A 500 -3.23 13.39 32.37
C ILE A 500 -3.90 14.68 31.89
N GLU A 501 -4.28 14.67 30.61
CA GLU A 501 -4.87 15.81 29.90
C GLU A 501 -6.10 16.37 30.63
N PHE A 502 -6.94 15.51 31.21
CA PHE A 502 -8.10 15.90 32.00
C PHE A 502 -8.15 15.15 33.33
N ASN A 503 -8.78 15.73 34.35
CA ASN A 503 -8.91 15.07 35.65
C ASN A 503 -9.86 13.86 35.56
N PRO A 504 -9.38 12.61 35.80
CA PRO A 504 -10.22 11.41 35.70
C PRO A 504 -11.30 11.33 36.77
N PHE A 505 -11.18 12.09 37.86
CA PHE A 505 -12.15 12.12 38.95
C PHE A 505 -13.32 13.08 38.71
N ASN A 506 -13.31 13.83 37.59
CA ASN A 506 -14.34 14.81 37.25
C ASN A 506 -15.27 14.30 36.15
N THR A 507 -16.55 14.64 36.27
CA THR A 507 -17.57 14.34 35.25
C THR A 507 -18.40 15.57 34.94
N PHE A 508 -18.82 15.66 33.68
CA PHE A 508 -19.54 16.80 33.12
C PHE A 508 -20.76 16.33 32.33
N ILE A 509 -21.72 17.24 32.16
CA ILE A 509 -22.94 16.95 31.42
C ILE A 509 -22.63 16.70 29.94
N LYS A 510 -21.82 17.56 29.32
CA LYS A 510 -21.48 17.51 27.89
C LYS A 510 -20.34 16.55 27.57
N GLY A 511 -20.49 15.84 26.45
CA GLY A 511 -19.43 15.07 25.77
C GLY A 511 -18.73 14.03 26.65
N ASN A 512 -17.50 13.69 26.27
CA ASN A 512 -16.68 12.66 26.91
C ASN A 512 -15.92 13.19 28.14
N ASN A 513 -16.50 14.13 28.90
CA ASN A 513 -15.88 14.80 30.07
C ASN A 513 -14.56 15.54 29.77
N ARG A 514 -14.34 15.96 28.52
CA ARG A 514 -13.13 16.67 28.05
C ARG A 514 -13.30 18.19 28.12
N THR A 515 -13.67 18.68 29.30
CA THR A 515 -13.91 20.11 29.57
C THR A 515 -13.26 20.51 30.88
N GLY A 516 -12.80 21.75 31.00
CA GLY A 516 -12.16 22.27 32.22
C GLY A 516 -10.64 22.36 32.13
N LYS A 517 -9.97 22.57 33.28
CA LYS A 517 -8.52 22.77 33.35
C LYS A 517 -7.78 21.48 32.96
N GLN A 518 -6.85 21.61 32.01
CA GLN A 518 -5.99 20.52 31.56
C GLN A 518 -4.79 20.31 32.49
N ASP A 519 -4.16 19.12 32.42
CA ASP A 519 -2.85 18.81 33.02
C ASP A 519 -2.79 18.92 34.56
N VAL A 520 -3.81 18.37 35.23
CA VAL A 520 -4.01 18.53 36.69
C VAL A 520 -3.25 17.51 37.53
N LEU A 521 -3.02 16.31 37.02
CA LEU A 521 -2.41 15.19 37.75
C LEU A 521 -1.41 14.45 36.86
N THR A 522 -0.31 14.01 37.42
CA THR A 522 0.51 12.95 36.81
C THR A 522 -0.19 11.60 36.93
N ILE A 523 0.17 10.64 36.07
CA ILE A 523 -0.35 9.27 36.17
C ILE A 523 0.00 8.65 37.52
N LYS A 524 1.20 8.90 38.04
CA LYS A 524 1.61 8.48 39.39
C LYS A 524 0.65 9.00 40.47
N GLU A 525 0.34 10.30 40.45
CA GLU A 525 -0.58 10.90 41.41
C GLU A 525 -2.00 10.35 41.27
N PHE A 526 -2.45 10.10 40.04
CA PHE A 526 -3.73 9.45 39.79
C PHE A 526 -3.78 8.04 40.37
N LEU A 527 -2.79 7.19 40.10
CA LEU A 527 -2.75 5.81 40.61
C LEU A 527 -2.68 5.79 42.14
N THR A 528 -1.85 6.63 42.75
CA THR A 528 -1.79 6.77 44.21
C THR A 528 -3.15 7.13 44.80
N LYS A 529 -3.86 8.11 44.21
CA LYS A 529 -5.22 8.47 44.65
C LYS A 529 -6.21 7.34 44.45
N MET A 530 -6.14 6.61 43.35
CA MET A 530 -6.99 5.43 43.12
C MET A 530 -6.80 4.36 44.19
N ILE A 531 -5.54 4.09 44.58
CA ILE A 531 -5.22 3.14 45.65
C ILE A 531 -5.79 3.61 46.99
N VAL A 532 -5.57 4.89 47.35
CA VAL A 532 -6.13 5.49 48.59
C VAL A 532 -7.65 5.36 48.63
N ILE A 533 -8.35 5.73 47.53
CA ILE A 533 -9.81 5.62 47.45
C ILE A 533 -10.26 4.16 47.63
N LYS A 534 -9.58 3.19 47.01
CA LYS A 534 -9.90 1.77 47.20
C LYS A 534 -9.72 1.33 48.66
N THR A 535 -8.64 1.73 49.32
CA THR A 535 -8.40 1.42 50.74
C THR A 535 -9.44 2.06 51.66
N GLU A 536 -9.88 3.30 51.37
CA GLU A 536 -10.95 3.94 52.15
C GLU A 536 -12.31 3.28 51.91
N LEU A 537 -12.59 2.80 50.70
CA LEU A 537 -13.79 2.02 50.41
C LEU A 537 -13.79 0.64 51.07
N GLU A 538 -12.64 0.03 51.32
CA GLU A 538 -12.54 -1.20 52.12
C GLU A 538 -12.93 -0.95 53.58
N LYS A 539 -12.54 0.21 54.14
CA LYS A 539 -12.89 0.62 55.52
C LYS A 539 -14.33 1.09 55.65
N ASN A 540 -14.80 1.87 54.67
CA ASN A 540 -16.15 2.43 54.63
C ASN A 540 -16.79 2.24 53.24
N PRO A 541 -17.38 1.06 52.97
CA PRO A 541 -17.98 0.74 51.68
C PRO A 541 -19.12 1.67 51.27
N LYS A 542 -19.73 2.38 52.23
CA LYS A 542 -20.87 3.30 52.01
C LYS A 542 -20.45 4.76 51.88
N SER A 543 -19.15 5.06 51.85
CA SER A 543 -18.67 6.44 51.65
C SER A 543 -19.18 7.00 50.33
N VAL A 544 -20.02 8.04 50.40
CA VAL A 544 -20.68 8.64 49.24
C VAL A 544 -19.66 9.24 48.27
N MET A 545 -18.70 10.01 48.79
CA MET A 545 -17.72 10.70 47.96
C MET A 545 -16.70 9.74 47.35
N ASP A 546 -16.20 8.76 48.11
CA ASP A 546 -15.20 7.81 47.59
C ASP A 546 -15.80 6.92 46.50
N ASN A 547 -17.04 6.45 46.68
CA ASN A 547 -17.74 5.69 45.65
C ASN A 547 -17.95 6.53 44.38
N TYR A 548 -18.34 7.80 44.54
CA TYR A 548 -18.51 8.72 43.41
C TYR A 548 -17.20 8.99 42.66
N LEU A 549 -16.10 9.28 43.38
CA LEU A 549 -14.79 9.53 42.78
C LEU A 549 -14.25 8.29 42.07
N PHE A 550 -14.39 7.11 42.69
CA PHE A 550 -13.99 5.84 42.09
C PHE A 550 -14.80 5.54 40.82
N ALA A 551 -16.11 5.72 40.86
CA ALA A 551 -16.99 5.54 39.70
C ALA A 551 -16.63 6.49 38.55
N ASN A 552 -16.34 7.77 38.86
CA ASN A 552 -15.88 8.74 37.86
C ASN A 552 -14.58 8.29 37.19
N ALA A 553 -13.61 7.85 37.98
CA ALA A 553 -12.34 7.36 37.45
C ALA A 553 -12.54 6.15 36.52
N LEU A 554 -13.35 5.16 36.94
CA LEU A 554 -13.65 3.98 36.12
C LEU A 554 -14.34 4.35 34.80
N TYR A 555 -15.34 5.24 34.82
CA TYR A 555 -15.98 5.74 33.60
C TYR A 555 -14.96 6.47 32.71
N ASN A 556 -14.12 7.33 33.30
CA ASN A 556 -13.17 8.14 32.54
C ASN A 556 -11.97 7.36 31.98
N LEU A 557 -11.63 6.21 32.56
CA LEU A 557 -10.70 5.24 32.00
C LEU A 557 -11.29 4.41 30.85
N SER A 558 -12.62 4.46 30.64
CA SER A 558 -13.25 3.76 29.52
C SER A 558 -13.05 4.50 28.20
N TYR A 559 -13.31 3.83 27.07
CA TYR A 559 -13.31 4.42 25.73
C TYR A 559 -14.16 5.71 25.60
N PHE A 560 -15.18 5.85 26.45
CA PHE A 560 -16.16 6.95 26.47
C PHE A 560 -15.77 8.09 27.42
N GLY A 561 -14.65 7.92 28.11
CA GLY A 561 -14.12 8.83 29.11
C GLY A 561 -13.19 9.90 28.58
N ASN A 562 -12.67 10.72 29.50
CA ASN A 562 -11.68 11.76 29.18
C ASN A 562 -10.22 11.29 29.31
N SER A 563 -9.99 10.09 29.85
CA SER A 563 -8.68 9.56 30.21
C SER A 563 -8.43 8.18 29.57
N ASP A 564 -9.09 7.88 28.46
CA ASP A 564 -8.90 6.64 27.70
C ASP A 564 -7.43 6.41 27.31
N ARG A 565 -6.72 7.51 26.99
CA ARG A 565 -5.33 7.51 26.54
C ARG A 565 -4.37 6.88 27.54
N ILE A 566 -4.65 6.89 28.85
CA ILE A 566 -3.77 6.24 29.82
C ILE A 566 -3.98 4.72 29.93
N THR A 567 -4.95 4.17 29.19
CA THR A 567 -5.29 2.73 29.17
C THR A 567 -4.93 2.03 27.85
N THR A 568 -4.55 2.78 26.81
CA THR A 568 -4.19 2.22 25.50
C THR A 568 -3.09 3.06 24.83
N VAL A 569 -2.29 2.42 23.98
CA VAL A 569 -1.30 3.12 23.12
C VAL A 569 -1.99 3.92 22.02
N TYR A 570 -3.07 3.35 21.46
CA TYR A 570 -3.85 3.97 20.40
C TYR A 570 -5.35 3.79 20.64
N ARG A 571 -6.13 4.85 20.40
CA ARG A 571 -7.59 4.81 20.44
C ARG A 571 -8.15 5.08 19.04
N SER A 572 -8.76 4.06 18.46
CA SER A 572 -9.50 4.18 17.19
C SER A 572 -10.77 4.99 17.39
N ASN A 573 -11.12 5.82 16.40
CA ASN A 573 -12.45 6.45 16.34
C ASN A 573 -13.51 5.51 15.72
N TYR A 574 -13.08 4.37 15.16
CA TYR A 574 -13.92 3.45 14.39
C TYR A 574 -14.23 2.15 15.13
N SER A 575 -13.30 1.65 15.94
CA SER A 575 -13.40 0.40 16.69
C SER A 575 -13.12 0.61 18.17
N ILE A 576 -13.69 -0.23 19.04
CA ILE A 576 -13.48 -0.15 20.49
C ILE A 576 -12.53 -1.26 20.94
N GLY A 577 -11.29 -0.89 21.27
CA GLY A 577 -10.33 -1.84 21.82
C GLY A 577 -10.78 -2.45 23.16
N SER A 578 -10.57 -3.77 23.31
CA SER A 578 -10.83 -4.55 24.53
C SER A 578 -12.26 -4.40 25.08
N PRO A 579 -13.31 -4.72 24.31
CA PRO A 579 -14.70 -4.42 24.68
C PRO A 579 -15.13 -5.02 26.03
N LEU A 580 -14.62 -6.20 26.39
CA LEU A 580 -14.90 -6.82 27.70
C LEU A 580 -14.38 -5.96 28.87
N LEU A 581 -13.17 -5.40 28.75
CA LEU A 581 -12.60 -4.51 29.77
C LEU A 581 -13.35 -3.16 29.82
N GLN A 582 -13.79 -2.64 28.66
CA GLN A 582 -14.63 -1.44 28.64
C GLN A 582 -15.95 -1.68 29.36
N LYS A 583 -16.61 -2.82 29.10
CA LYS A 583 -17.83 -3.24 29.77
C LYS A 583 -17.64 -3.36 31.28
N GLU A 584 -16.58 -4.04 31.71
CA GLU A 584 -16.27 -4.22 33.13
C GLU A 584 -16.09 -2.87 33.85
N LYS A 585 -15.35 -1.92 33.25
CA LYS A 585 -15.17 -0.57 33.80
C LYS A 585 -16.50 0.16 33.97
N LEU A 586 -17.38 0.10 32.96
CA LEU A 586 -18.68 0.76 33.00
C LEU A 586 -19.63 0.13 34.03
N GLU A 587 -19.70 -1.21 34.10
CA GLU A 587 -20.53 -1.91 35.08
C GLU A 587 -20.06 -1.66 36.52
N LYS A 588 -18.74 -1.64 36.76
CA LYS A 588 -18.17 -1.24 38.05
C LYS A 588 -18.49 0.22 38.38
N ALA A 589 -18.38 1.14 37.42
CA ALA A 589 -18.76 2.53 37.63
C ALA A 589 -20.23 2.67 38.05
N ILE A 590 -21.15 1.99 37.34
CA ILE A 590 -22.58 1.96 37.67
C ILE A 590 -22.81 1.43 39.09
N LYS A 591 -22.15 0.33 39.47
CA LYS A 591 -22.26 -0.23 40.82
C LYS A 591 -21.90 0.81 41.89
N HIS A 592 -20.76 1.47 41.74
CA HIS A 592 -20.30 2.46 42.70
C HIS A 592 -21.17 3.74 42.71
N TYR A 593 -21.68 4.18 41.56
CA TYR A 593 -22.65 5.28 41.53
C TYR A 593 -23.95 4.94 42.26
N ASN A 594 -24.47 3.72 42.13
CA ASN A 594 -25.68 3.31 42.86
C ASN A 594 -25.44 3.31 44.38
N ILE A 595 -24.29 2.82 44.84
CA ILE A 595 -23.93 2.88 46.28
C ILE A 595 -23.88 4.34 46.76
N ALA A 596 -23.26 5.23 45.99
CA ALA A 596 -23.23 6.65 46.34
C ALA A 596 -24.64 7.28 46.34
N LEU A 597 -25.51 6.89 45.41
CA LEU A 597 -26.89 7.41 45.29
C LEU A 597 -27.74 7.00 46.50
N GLU A 598 -27.69 5.71 46.87
CA GLU A 598 -28.44 5.14 47.99
C GLU A 598 -28.04 5.73 49.36
N ASN A 599 -26.79 6.18 49.48
CA ASN A 599 -26.25 6.68 50.75
C ASN A 599 -26.14 8.23 50.79
N SER A 600 -26.41 8.92 49.68
CA SER A 600 -26.42 10.39 49.63
C SER A 600 -27.71 10.96 50.23
N LYS A 601 -27.60 12.09 50.93
CA LYS A 601 -28.74 12.86 51.45
C LYS A 601 -28.97 14.17 50.69
N ASP A 602 -28.04 14.57 49.83
CA ASP A 602 -28.13 15.81 49.05
C ASP A 602 -28.84 15.55 47.71
N LYS A 603 -30.01 16.17 47.52
CA LYS A 603 -30.82 16.02 46.31
C LYS A 603 -30.11 16.51 45.04
N GLU A 604 -29.29 17.56 45.11
CA GLU A 604 -28.51 18.03 43.95
C GLU A 604 -27.50 16.96 43.54
N PHE A 605 -26.82 16.36 44.52
CA PHE A 605 -25.85 15.31 44.27
C PHE A 605 -26.50 13.99 43.83
N GLN A 606 -27.67 13.65 44.37
CA GLN A 606 -28.46 12.50 43.91
C GLN A 606 -28.90 12.67 42.45
N ALA A 607 -29.31 13.88 42.04
CA ALA A 607 -29.60 14.19 40.65
C ALA A 607 -28.37 13.95 39.75
N LYS A 608 -27.19 14.43 40.17
CA LYS A 608 -25.94 14.20 39.47
C LYS A 608 -25.60 12.72 39.33
N LEU A 609 -25.70 11.95 40.41
CA LEU A 609 -25.43 10.50 40.41
C LEU A 609 -26.39 9.76 39.48
N THR A 610 -27.68 10.11 39.52
CA THR A 610 -28.71 9.53 38.65
C THR A 610 -28.39 9.76 37.17
N TYR A 611 -27.93 10.96 36.80
CA TYR A 611 -27.47 11.23 35.44
C TYR A 611 -26.22 10.43 35.06
N MET A 612 -25.23 10.35 35.95
CA MET A 612 -24.00 9.60 35.67
C MET A 612 -24.24 8.10 35.46
N ILE A 613 -25.19 7.51 36.19
CA ILE A 613 -25.64 6.13 35.96
C ILE A 613 -26.26 6.01 34.57
N SER A 614 -27.16 6.92 34.21
CA SER A 614 -27.78 6.96 32.87
C SER A 614 -26.73 7.06 31.76
N LYS A 615 -25.75 7.96 31.92
CA LYS A 615 -24.65 8.17 30.97
C LYS A 615 -23.80 6.89 30.80
N ALA A 616 -23.54 6.15 31.86
CA ALA A 616 -22.82 4.88 31.78
C ALA A 616 -23.63 3.77 31.07
N TYR A 617 -24.95 3.73 31.25
CA TYR A 617 -25.82 2.83 30.48
C TYR A 617 -25.87 3.17 28.98
N LEU A 618 -25.83 4.46 28.62
CA LEU A 618 -25.73 4.88 27.22
C LEU A 618 -24.40 4.40 26.60
N ALA A 619 -23.30 4.52 27.33
CA ALA A 619 -22.01 3.98 26.90
C ALA A 619 -22.02 2.44 26.73
N LEU A 620 -22.71 1.70 27.62
CA LEU A 620 -22.90 0.25 27.47
C LEU A 620 -23.75 -0.10 26.24
N ALA A 621 -24.77 0.71 25.92
CA ALA A 621 -25.59 0.51 24.73
C ALA A 621 -24.76 0.72 23.45
N ASP A 622 -23.93 1.77 23.40
CA ASP A 622 -23.00 2.00 22.29
C ASP A 622 -22.01 0.83 22.14
N LEU A 623 -21.40 0.39 23.25
CA LEU A 623 -20.50 -0.77 23.26
C LEU A 623 -21.16 -2.06 22.73
N SER A 624 -22.45 -2.27 23.02
CA SER A 624 -23.17 -3.46 22.54
C SER A 624 -23.44 -3.49 21.04
N ASN A 625 -23.29 -2.35 20.36
CA ASN A 625 -23.47 -2.19 18.91
C ASN A 625 -22.12 -2.07 18.15
N GLU A 626 -20.98 -2.40 18.80
CA GLU A 626 -19.64 -2.24 18.21
C GLU A 626 -19.48 -2.95 16.85
N LYS A 627 -20.02 -4.17 16.72
CA LYS A 627 -19.89 -4.99 15.50
C LYS A 627 -20.53 -4.35 14.26
N ASP A 628 -21.54 -3.50 14.46
CA ASP A 628 -22.28 -2.85 13.38
C ASP A 628 -21.69 -1.48 12.98
N ARG A 629 -20.67 -0.97 13.69
CA ARG A 629 -20.02 0.32 13.35
C ARG A 629 -19.43 0.33 11.95
N TRP A 630 -18.95 -0.82 11.47
CA TRP A 630 -18.35 -0.97 10.12
C TRP A 630 -19.40 -0.96 9.00
N LYS A 631 -20.58 -1.53 9.25
CA LYS A 631 -21.61 -1.77 8.22
C LYS A 631 -22.16 -0.49 7.59
N TYR A 632 -22.01 0.66 8.26
CA TYR A 632 -22.60 1.93 7.84
C TYR A 632 -21.58 3.01 7.46
N TYR A 633 -20.28 2.68 7.42
CA TYR A 633 -19.23 3.67 7.15
C TYR A 633 -19.31 4.23 5.70
N GLY A 634 -19.76 3.41 4.75
CA GLY A 634 -20.02 3.84 3.37
C GLY A 634 -21.36 4.56 3.14
N GLU A 635 -22.28 4.53 4.11
CA GLU A 635 -23.65 5.05 3.96
C GLU A 635 -23.87 6.42 4.64
N SER A 636 -22.84 7.04 5.21
CA SER A 636 -22.91 8.30 5.99
C SER A 636 -23.87 8.29 7.20
N LYS A 637 -24.36 7.12 7.60
CA LYS A 637 -25.32 6.97 8.70
C LYS A 637 -24.62 6.39 9.91
N TYR A 638 -24.00 7.26 10.72
CA TYR A 638 -23.73 6.89 12.11
C TYR A 638 -25.08 6.60 12.78
N ASN A 639 -25.37 5.32 13.06
CA ASN A 639 -26.68 4.88 13.52
C ASN A 639 -26.88 5.13 15.03
N TYR A 640 -26.69 6.39 15.44
CA TYR A 640 -26.94 6.84 16.80
C TYR A 640 -28.37 6.57 17.25
N GLY A 641 -29.32 6.58 16.30
CA GLY A 641 -30.72 6.23 16.55
C GLY A 641 -30.87 4.83 17.17
N THR A 642 -30.29 3.79 16.56
CA THR A 642 -30.37 2.42 17.11
C THR A 642 -29.63 2.24 18.43
N ILE A 643 -28.49 2.92 18.63
CA ILE A 643 -27.78 2.94 19.92
C ILE A 643 -28.68 3.53 21.01
N TYR A 644 -29.33 4.66 20.69
CA TYR A 644 -30.20 5.36 21.61
C TYR A 644 -31.47 4.56 21.94
N GLU A 645 -32.09 3.93 20.94
CA GLU A 645 -33.21 3.00 21.15
C GLU A 645 -32.82 1.82 22.04
N THR A 646 -31.65 1.22 21.81
CA THR A 646 -31.11 0.14 22.65
C THR A 646 -30.96 0.60 24.11
N PHE A 647 -30.44 1.81 24.32
CA PHE A 647 -30.34 2.43 25.64
C PHE A 647 -31.71 2.60 26.31
N LEU A 648 -32.72 3.08 25.56
CA LEU A 648 -34.07 3.25 26.08
C LEU A 648 -34.70 1.90 26.49
N GLN A 649 -34.48 0.85 25.70
CA GLN A 649 -35.03 -0.49 25.94
C GLN A 649 -34.33 -1.25 27.10
N LYS A 650 -33.01 -1.10 27.28
CA LYS A 650 -32.20 -1.91 28.22
C LYS A 650 -32.05 -1.33 29.64
N ASN A 651 -32.98 -0.46 30.06
CA ASN A 651 -33.08 0.18 31.40
C ASN A 651 -32.35 1.53 31.61
N GLY A 652 -31.90 2.21 30.56
CA GLY A 652 -31.32 3.56 30.69
C GLY A 652 -32.38 4.66 30.90
N ALA A 653 -33.54 4.51 30.24
CA ALA A 653 -34.65 5.45 30.26
C ALA A 653 -35.22 5.72 31.67
N LYS A 654 -35.22 4.71 32.56
CA LYS A 654 -35.75 4.85 33.93
C LYS A 654 -35.03 5.94 34.72
N TYR A 655 -33.72 6.12 34.51
CA TYR A 655 -32.95 7.15 35.21
C TYR A 655 -33.28 8.55 34.69
N PHE A 656 -33.63 8.68 33.41
CA PHE A 656 -34.18 9.93 32.87
C PHE A 656 -35.58 10.22 33.43
N ASP A 657 -36.40 9.20 33.67
CA ASP A 657 -37.69 9.38 34.35
C ASP A 657 -37.50 9.81 35.81
N THR A 658 -36.63 9.15 36.56
CA THR A 658 -36.26 9.52 37.93
C THR A 658 -35.73 10.96 38.00
N LEU A 659 -34.88 11.39 37.05
CA LEU A 659 -34.40 12.77 36.97
C LEU A 659 -35.54 13.79 36.88
N LYS A 660 -36.58 13.50 36.09
CA LYS A 660 -37.74 14.37 35.94
C LYS A 660 -38.66 14.33 37.16
N GLN A 661 -38.96 13.14 37.67
CA GLN A 661 -39.93 12.92 38.74
C GLN A 661 -39.40 13.40 40.10
N ASP A 662 -38.16 13.04 40.44
CA ASP A 662 -37.64 13.18 41.80
C ASP A 662 -36.71 14.39 41.96
N PHE A 663 -36.14 14.86 40.84
CA PHE A 663 -35.08 15.89 40.84
C PHE A 663 -35.37 17.10 39.95
N GLY A 664 -36.60 17.26 39.44
CA GLY A 664 -36.98 18.35 38.53
C GLY A 664 -36.79 19.78 39.08
N ASN A 665 -36.75 19.93 40.41
CA ASN A 665 -36.52 21.20 41.10
C ASN A 665 -35.03 21.51 41.40
N THR A 666 -34.12 20.60 41.08
CA THR A 666 -32.68 20.78 41.34
C THR A 666 -32.05 21.69 40.28
N LYS A 667 -31.03 22.46 40.67
CA LYS A 667 -30.21 23.25 39.74
C LYS A 667 -29.54 22.34 38.72
N TYR A 668 -29.05 21.19 39.16
CA TYR A 668 -28.42 20.21 38.28
C TYR A 668 -29.37 19.74 37.16
N TYR A 669 -30.65 19.48 37.47
CA TYR A 669 -31.64 19.13 36.45
C TYR A 669 -31.86 20.26 35.43
N GLN A 670 -31.94 21.51 35.90
CA GLN A 670 -32.12 22.67 35.03
C GLN A 670 -30.91 22.89 34.10
N GLU A 671 -29.70 22.61 34.57
CA GLU A 671 -28.51 22.59 33.73
C GLU A 671 -28.54 21.41 32.74
N LEU A 672 -29.00 20.24 33.19
CA LEU A 672 -29.04 19.02 32.38
C LEU A 672 -29.96 19.15 31.17
N ILE A 673 -31.19 19.66 31.34
CA ILE A 673 -32.14 19.85 30.24
C ILE A 673 -31.66 20.88 29.20
N GLN A 674 -30.81 21.82 29.62
CA GLN A 674 -30.21 22.81 28.72
C GLN A 674 -29.02 22.23 27.94
N GLN A 675 -28.23 21.36 28.56
CA GLN A 675 -26.92 20.96 28.06
C GLN A 675 -26.85 19.55 27.45
N CYS A 676 -27.75 18.64 27.81
CA CYS A 676 -27.76 17.26 27.32
C CYS A 676 -28.79 17.06 26.20
N GLY A 677 -28.28 16.81 24.98
CA GLY A 677 -29.12 16.58 23.79
C GLY A 677 -30.02 15.35 23.94
N ASP A 678 -29.46 14.23 24.42
CA ASP A 678 -30.18 12.97 24.60
C ASP A 678 -31.36 13.13 25.54
N PHE A 679 -31.11 13.70 26.72
CA PHE A 679 -32.13 13.94 27.72
C PHE A 679 -33.24 14.87 27.19
N LYS A 680 -32.87 15.92 26.46
CA LYS A 680 -33.83 16.83 25.82
C LYS A 680 -34.69 16.13 24.77
N ILE A 681 -34.11 15.25 23.95
CA ILE A 681 -34.83 14.45 22.96
C ILE A 681 -35.79 13.48 23.66
N TYR A 682 -35.34 12.80 24.70
CA TYR A 682 -36.18 11.89 25.50
C TYR A 682 -37.42 12.59 26.06
N GLN A 683 -37.24 13.78 26.63
CA GLN A 683 -38.36 14.52 27.22
C GLN A 683 -39.38 14.99 26.19
N LYS A 684 -38.93 15.38 24.99
CA LYS A 684 -39.82 15.77 23.89
C LYS A 684 -40.65 14.60 23.37
N GLY A 685 -40.11 13.38 23.36
CA GLY A 685 -40.82 12.18 22.92
C GLY A 685 -41.86 11.63 23.91
N LYS A 686 -41.95 12.21 25.12
CA LYS A 686 -42.96 11.87 26.16
C LYS A 686 -44.03 12.96 26.34
N GLN A 687 -43.95 14.05 25.58
CA GLN A 687 -45.04 15.03 25.43
C GLN A 687 -45.99 14.54 24.34
#